data_AF-A0A660W6V7-F1
#
_entry.id   AF-A0A660W6V7-F1
#
_cell.length_a   1.000
_cell.length_b   1.000
_cell.length_c   1.000
_cell.angle_alpha   90.00
_cell.angle_beta   90.00
_cell.angle_gamma   90.00
#
_symmetry.space_group_name_H-M   'P 1'
#
loop_
_entity.id
_entity.type
_entity.pdbx_description
1 polymer ?
#
loop_
_entity_poly.entity_id
_entity_poly.type
_entity_poly.pdbx_seq_one_letter_code
_entity_poly.pdbx_strand_id
1 'polypeptide(L)'
;MKKLIFVFVCLSLVIPCQAETTRVVLQTNFGDIAIELFPADSPITVANFLEYVNSDFYDELIFHRVIEGFMIQGGGFDVDLYYQTPGDPIINESNNGLSNLRGTIAMARTAEPNSATSQFFINHVDNNNLDYNSPNDVGYCVFGQVTSGMNVVDAIAQVPTGDATSPNMGLMHDVPLSPVIIYNVVKTITVDDDGPSDFNSIQEAIDDPNTLDGDTIEVHPGIYYEHINFHGKAITVTCLDPNDENTVRTTIIDAGGADHVVRFQNGEDNSSALKGFTVRNGEKGIYCSQADPVIYGCIIKDNADDGVWGYLATPSITHCQINANLGSGIYDCDGVISNCIVTGNSEKGIAQCGGEVSNCTIGWNKSDGFYLDDVSASATLSGCIVVNNDGYGVKLLSGDVILLYNDIWGNSNSSYNVAIPSDANDIHSNPCFAIDGYWNGGDWVEGDYHLKSEIGRWYPYFCGSDLNDDGTVDLLDFSEFAGWWMATGDNIPADLNGDCIVDILDLGIFADNFLSPEFTGIWVQDDVTSPCIDAADPCVPTGDEPYPNGNIVNQGAYGTTAEASKSPSGQTGYCTQDIAGDLNEDCKIDFNDFAIMASSWLEGEFAEPNFAEEWVARYNGPGDDSDRAYAIVIDNADNVYVTGYSVGNVGGDDYSTIKYDPTDGNELWVVRYDGPLGSTDHAQAVAVDSSGNVYVTGNSAGAGTYFDYATVKYDPNGSELWVARYNGPDNQSDTAMAIAVDSSGGVYVTGCSKNADKIYDYVTIKYDAANGNELWVARYNGPGNGHDIAKAVAIDSFGGVYVTGYSKGSGTGDDYATIKYDPANGNELWVARYNGPGNGSDKAYAIAIDGSGNIYVTGSSANSSDDYATIKYNADGNELWVARYDGPGNGADYAHAIAIDNSNNVYVTGYCQAVGGDDDYATIKYDPNGNELWASAYNGPGEDSDQAYAVIADSFGNVYVTGSSKGIGGNYDYATIKYDADDGNEIDAARYNGPGDGSDNACAMAIDSASDIYVTGYGIGSGTGSDYTTIKYSPFASGCAYEVIGDINGDCKVDFKDLVVMTEHWLECNLDPPETCWD
;
A
#
# COMPACT_ATOMS: atom_id res chain seq x y z
N MET A 1 54.53 34.11 -56.39
CA MET A 1 54.45 33.53 -55.02
C MET A 1 53.08 33.88 -54.47
N LYS A 2 52.12 32.96 -54.62
CA LYS A 2 50.71 33.15 -54.23
C LYS A 2 50.53 32.65 -52.79
N LYS A 3 49.91 33.48 -51.95
CA LYS A 3 49.54 33.17 -50.56
C LYS A 3 48.39 32.14 -50.58
N LEU A 4 48.57 31.08 -49.82
CA LEU A 4 47.58 30.04 -49.53
C LEU A 4 46.50 30.64 -48.60
N ILE A 5 45.23 30.51 -48.98
CA ILE A 5 44.07 30.72 -48.12
C ILE A 5 43.56 29.32 -47.79
N PHE A 6 43.57 28.95 -46.51
CA PHE A 6 42.91 27.75 -45.99
C PHE A 6 41.43 28.08 -45.81
N VAL A 7 40.57 27.37 -46.54
CA VAL A 7 39.12 27.34 -46.32
C VAL A 7 38.87 26.12 -45.44
N PHE A 8 38.41 26.34 -44.21
CA PHE A 8 37.84 25.31 -43.36
C PHE A 8 36.46 24.98 -43.92
N VAL A 9 36.29 23.76 -44.43
CA VAL A 9 34.97 23.19 -44.73
C VAL A 9 34.52 22.50 -43.45
N CYS A 10 33.57 23.10 -42.73
CA CYS A 10 32.81 22.40 -41.70
C CYS A 10 32.02 21.29 -42.39
N LEU A 11 32.45 20.06 -42.17
CA LEU A 11 31.67 18.87 -42.47
C LEU A 11 30.69 18.72 -41.30
N SER A 12 29.45 19.19 -41.47
CA SER A 12 28.37 18.86 -40.54
C SER A 12 28.08 17.37 -40.71
N LEU A 13 28.48 16.56 -39.71
CA LEU A 13 27.90 15.23 -39.52
C LEU A 13 26.41 15.44 -39.30
N VAL A 14 25.59 15.02 -40.26
CA VAL A 14 24.18 14.76 -40.02
C VAL A 14 24.16 13.45 -39.24
N ILE A 15 24.03 13.55 -37.92
CA ILE A 15 23.61 12.42 -37.10
C ILE A 15 22.17 12.13 -37.53
N PRO A 16 21.81 10.91 -37.94
CA PRO A 16 20.41 10.59 -38.11
C PRO A 16 19.74 10.75 -36.75
N CYS A 17 18.82 11.71 -36.67
CA CYS A 17 17.84 11.81 -35.59
C CYS A 17 17.17 10.44 -35.46
N GLN A 18 17.26 9.85 -34.28
CA GLN A 18 16.57 8.63 -33.93
C GLN A 18 15.07 8.91 -34.13
N ALA A 19 14.40 8.11 -34.96
CA ALA A 19 12.96 8.30 -35.16
C ALA A 19 12.25 8.03 -33.83
N GLU A 20 11.47 9.01 -33.38
CA GLU A 20 10.69 8.98 -32.13
C GLU A 20 9.77 7.77 -32.07
N THR A 21 9.64 7.20 -30.87
CA THR A 21 8.76 6.08 -30.55
C THR A 21 7.33 6.58 -30.37
N THR A 22 6.49 6.53 -31.41
CA THR A 22 5.09 6.94 -31.25
C THR A 22 4.25 5.86 -30.58
N ARG A 23 3.52 6.21 -29.51
CA ARG A 23 2.62 5.29 -28.80
C ARG A 23 1.15 5.75 -28.91
N VAL A 24 0.23 4.80 -28.86
CA VAL A 24 -1.22 5.04 -28.84
C VAL A 24 -1.89 4.08 -27.87
N VAL A 25 -3.00 4.48 -27.26
CA VAL A 25 -3.84 3.63 -26.40
C VAL A 25 -5.24 3.57 -26.99
N LEU A 26 -5.74 2.37 -27.24
CA LEU A 26 -7.13 2.14 -27.61
C LEU A 26 -7.91 1.91 -26.32
N GLN A 27 -8.80 2.84 -25.93
CA GLN A 27 -9.65 2.63 -24.77
C GLN A 27 -10.91 1.90 -25.21
N THR A 28 -11.22 0.78 -24.58
CA THR A 28 -12.35 -0.06 -24.96
C THR A 28 -13.26 -0.37 -23.78
N ASN A 29 -14.48 -0.85 -24.07
CA ASN A 29 -15.36 -1.36 -23.00
C ASN A 29 -14.87 -2.67 -22.35
N PHE A 30 -13.72 -3.22 -22.76
CA PHE A 30 -13.04 -4.37 -22.17
C PHE A 30 -11.74 -3.98 -21.43
N GLY A 31 -11.35 -2.71 -21.47
CA GLY A 31 -10.06 -2.21 -20.95
C GLY A 31 -9.21 -1.55 -22.03
N ASP A 32 -8.05 -1.07 -21.63
CA ASP A 32 -7.14 -0.31 -22.50
C ASP A 32 -6.12 -1.23 -23.20
N ILE A 33 -5.81 -0.92 -24.46
CA ILE A 33 -4.79 -1.61 -25.24
C ILE A 33 -3.74 -0.59 -25.68
N ALA A 34 -2.57 -0.61 -25.05
CA ALA A 34 -1.45 0.25 -25.40
C ALA A 34 -0.63 -0.36 -26.55
N ILE A 35 -0.31 0.46 -27.54
CA ILE A 35 0.36 0.06 -28.78
C ILE A 35 1.53 1.00 -29.04
N GLU A 36 2.71 0.41 -29.25
CA GLU A 36 3.87 1.08 -29.81
C GLU A 36 3.85 0.97 -31.34
N LEU A 37 3.97 2.10 -32.04
CA LEU A 37 3.99 2.17 -33.50
C LEU A 37 5.44 2.18 -34.02
N PHE A 38 5.63 1.70 -35.25
CA PHE A 38 6.93 1.56 -35.89
C PHE A 38 7.10 2.53 -37.07
N PRO A 39 7.23 3.86 -36.84
CA PRO A 39 7.33 4.85 -37.92
C PRO A 39 8.62 4.69 -38.74
N ALA A 40 9.68 4.10 -38.18
CA ALA A 40 10.92 3.81 -38.89
C ALA A 40 10.75 2.70 -39.95
N ASP A 41 9.94 1.69 -39.66
CA ASP A 41 9.74 0.50 -40.51
C ASP A 41 8.55 0.66 -41.46
N SER A 42 7.49 1.36 -41.03
CA SER A 42 6.23 1.53 -41.77
C SER A 42 5.72 2.99 -41.78
N PRO A 43 6.52 3.95 -42.28
CA PRO A 43 6.23 5.38 -42.16
C PRO A 43 4.91 5.82 -42.80
N ILE A 44 4.52 5.25 -43.96
CA ILE A 44 3.26 5.63 -44.63
C ILE A 44 2.06 5.08 -43.86
N THR A 45 2.17 3.85 -43.36
CA THR A 45 1.11 3.15 -42.63
C THR A 45 0.87 3.78 -41.27
N VAL A 46 1.93 4.09 -40.53
CA VAL A 46 1.85 4.80 -39.24
C VAL A 46 1.27 6.19 -39.42
N ALA A 47 1.74 6.97 -40.41
CA ALA A 47 1.20 8.30 -40.68
C ALA A 47 -0.30 8.27 -41.01
N ASN A 48 -0.73 7.30 -41.82
CA ASN A 48 -2.16 7.11 -42.13
C ASN A 48 -2.97 6.71 -40.90
N PHE A 49 -2.46 5.81 -40.05
CA PHE A 49 -3.15 5.42 -38.82
C PHE A 49 -3.32 6.64 -37.89
N LEU A 50 -2.26 7.40 -37.68
CA LEU A 50 -2.29 8.61 -36.84
C LEU A 50 -3.18 9.71 -37.40
N GLU A 51 -3.35 9.83 -38.73
CA GLU A 51 -4.33 10.77 -39.31
C GLU A 51 -5.76 10.45 -38.88
N TYR A 52 -6.12 9.17 -38.75
CA TYR A 52 -7.43 8.75 -38.23
C TYR A 52 -7.54 8.90 -36.72
N VAL A 53 -6.45 8.69 -35.97
CA VAL A 53 -6.39 8.99 -34.53
C VAL A 53 -6.63 10.48 -34.28
N ASN A 54 -5.87 11.34 -34.94
CA ASN A 54 -5.93 12.81 -34.77
C ASN A 54 -7.22 13.46 -35.31
N SER A 55 -8.09 12.70 -35.96
CA SER A 55 -9.38 13.19 -36.47
C SER A 55 -10.57 12.55 -35.74
N ASP A 56 -10.31 11.87 -34.62
CA ASP A 56 -11.29 11.16 -33.80
C ASP A 56 -12.11 10.14 -34.62
N PHE A 57 -11.55 9.65 -35.72
CA PHE A 57 -12.28 8.79 -36.66
C PHE A 57 -12.62 7.44 -36.03
N TYR A 58 -11.80 6.98 -35.07
CA TYR A 58 -11.99 5.70 -34.40
C TYR A 58 -12.97 5.76 -33.23
N ASP A 59 -13.39 6.95 -32.81
CA ASP A 59 -14.26 7.15 -31.66
C ASP A 59 -15.63 6.50 -31.91
N GLU A 60 -16.10 5.77 -30.90
CA GLU A 60 -17.33 4.97 -30.93
C GLU A 60 -17.39 3.91 -32.06
N LEU A 61 -16.27 3.61 -32.73
CA LEU A 61 -16.19 2.49 -33.67
C LEU A 61 -16.02 1.17 -32.92
N ILE A 62 -16.18 0.07 -33.64
CA ILE A 62 -16.14 -1.28 -33.05
C ILE A 62 -15.09 -2.19 -33.67
N PHE A 63 -14.68 -3.20 -32.90
CA PHE A 63 -14.12 -4.43 -33.45
C PHE A 63 -15.25 -5.22 -34.11
N HIS A 64 -15.40 -5.06 -35.42
CA HIS A 64 -16.52 -5.57 -36.20
C HIS A 64 -16.30 -6.99 -36.72
N ARG A 65 -15.11 -7.57 -36.50
CA ARG A 65 -14.80 -8.95 -36.84
C ARG A 65 -13.77 -9.52 -35.88
N VAL A 66 -14.14 -10.58 -35.17
CA VAL A 66 -13.34 -11.20 -34.11
C VAL A 66 -13.26 -12.69 -34.37
N ILE A 67 -12.05 -13.23 -34.51
CA ILE A 67 -11.83 -14.66 -34.76
C ILE A 67 -10.83 -15.18 -33.75
N GLU A 68 -11.32 -15.98 -32.80
CA GLU A 68 -10.50 -16.70 -31.82
C GLU A 68 -9.42 -17.54 -32.53
N GLY A 69 -8.18 -17.51 -32.02
CA GLY A 69 -7.05 -18.17 -32.65
C GLY A 69 -6.61 -17.57 -34.00
N PHE A 70 -7.02 -16.34 -34.33
CA PHE A 70 -6.57 -15.65 -35.53
C PHE A 70 -6.28 -14.16 -35.26
N MET A 71 -7.29 -13.30 -35.21
CA MET A 71 -7.13 -11.85 -35.06
C MET A 71 -8.43 -11.15 -34.68
N ILE A 72 -8.32 -9.93 -34.15
CA ILE A 72 -9.43 -9.01 -33.90
C ILE A 72 -9.29 -7.78 -34.80
N GLN A 73 -10.33 -7.46 -35.58
CA GLN A 73 -10.31 -6.42 -36.61
C GLN A 73 -11.32 -5.30 -36.31
N GLY A 74 -10.84 -4.05 -36.38
CA GLY A 74 -11.58 -2.84 -36.04
C GLY A 74 -11.39 -1.70 -37.05
N GLY A 75 -11.88 -0.51 -36.69
CA GLY A 75 -11.59 0.74 -37.42
C GLY A 75 -12.39 0.98 -38.71
N GLY A 76 -13.59 0.40 -38.84
CA GLY A 76 -14.40 0.55 -40.07
C GLY A 76 -15.91 0.70 -39.87
N PHE A 77 -16.46 0.37 -38.71
CA PHE A 77 -17.91 0.33 -38.50
C PHE A 77 -18.27 0.88 -37.12
N ASP A 78 -19.44 1.50 -37.03
CA ASP A 78 -20.04 1.89 -35.75
C ASP A 78 -20.85 0.73 -35.13
N VAL A 79 -21.44 0.98 -33.95
CA VAL A 79 -22.28 0.03 -33.21
C VAL A 79 -23.48 -0.50 -34.02
N ASP A 80 -23.94 0.26 -35.02
CA ASP A 80 -25.05 -0.11 -35.92
C ASP A 80 -24.58 -0.87 -37.17
N LEU A 81 -23.30 -1.26 -37.22
CA LEU A 81 -22.64 -1.90 -38.36
C LEU A 81 -22.70 -1.07 -39.64
N TYR A 82 -22.78 0.25 -39.52
CA TYR A 82 -22.70 1.16 -40.65
C TYR A 82 -21.22 1.42 -40.98
N TYR A 83 -20.82 1.10 -42.22
CA TYR A 83 -19.44 1.32 -42.66
C TYR A 83 -19.13 2.80 -42.78
N GLN A 84 -18.10 3.25 -42.07
CA GLN A 84 -17.59 4.62 -42.12
C GLN A 84 -16.72 4.81 -43.36
N THR A 85 -16.84 5.96 -44.03
CA THR A 85 -16.12 6.21 -45.29
C THR A 85 -14.71 6.76 -44.98
N PRO A 86 -13.64 6.00 -45.27
CA PRO A 86 -12.28 6.45 -44.99
C PRO A 86 -11.73 7.33 -46.13
N GLY A 87 -10.49 7.81 -45.96
CA GLY A 87 -9.73 8.55 -46.97
C GLY A 87 -9.19 7.69 -48.12
N ASP A 88 -8.24 8.26 -48.87
CA ASP A 88 -7.62 7.59 -50.02
C ASP A 88 -6.75 6.38 -49.59
N PRO A 89 -6.70 5.28 -50.37
CA PRO A 89 -5.86 4.14 -50.04
C PRO A 89 -4.36 4.41 -50.08
N ILE A 90 -3.61 3.75 -49.20
CA ILE A 90 -2.15 3.87 -49.11
C ILE A 90 -1.37 2.74 -49.81
N ILE A 91 -0.08 3.00 -50.07
CA ILE A 91 0.85 1.97 -50.55
C ILE A 91 1.15 0.98 -49.42
N ASN A 92 1.10 -0.32 -49.70
CA ASN A 92 1.40 -1.35 -48.72
C ASN A 92 2.91 -1.46 -48.44
N GLU A 93 3.28 -1.38 -47.17
CA GLU A 93 4.67 -1.41 -46.67
C GLU A 93 5.08 -2.76 -46.06
N SER A 94 4.28 -3.82 -46.23
CA SER A 94 4.52 -5.17 -45.67
C SER A 94 5.87 -5.82 -46.00
N ASN A 95 6.61 -5.33 -47.01
CA ASN A 95 7.99 -5.74 -47.27
C ASN A 95 9.01 -5.03 -46.35
N ASN A 96 8.57 -4.58 -45.17
CA ASN A 96 9.37 -3.95 -44.12
C ASN A 96 10.23 -4.96 -43.33
N GLY A 97 9.95 -6.25 -43.44
CA GLY A 97 10.68 -7.32 -42.73
C GLY A 97 10.10 -7.67 -41.36
N LEU A 98 8.97 -7.07 -40.98
CA LEU A 98 8.21 -7.41 -39.79
C LEU A 98 7.26 -8.59 -40.06
N SER A 99 7.06 -9.44 -39.05
CA SER A 99 6.16 -10.60 -39.11
C SER A 99 4.89 -10.34 -38.31
N ASN A 100 3.76 -10.87 -38.78
CA ASN A 100 2.44 -10.83 -38.13
C ASN A 100 2.40 -11.82 -36.96
N LEU A 101 3.23 -11.57 -35.94
CA LEU A 101 3.29 -12.35 -34.71
C LEU A 101 2.16 -11.96 -33.75
N ARG A 102 1.88 -12.79 -32.75
CA ARG A 102 0.93 -12.44 -31.67
C ARG A 102 1.25 -11.08 -31.07
N GLY A 103 0.22 -10.26 -30.87
CA GLY A 103 0.33 -8.90 -30.33
C GLY A 103 0.76 -7.84 -31.32
N THR A 104 1.13 -8.18 -32.56
CA THR A 104 1.39 -7.16 -33.59
C THR A 104 0.09 -6.58 -34.15
N ILE A 105 0.08 -5.28 -34.45
CA ILE A 105 -1.00 -4.61 -35.17
C ILE A 105 -0.62 -4.45 -36.65
N ALA A 106 -1.54 -4.81 -37.53
CA ALA A 106 -1.34 -4.76 -38.97
C ALA A 106 -2.53 -4.12 -39.70
N MET A 107 -2.24 -3.46 -40.82
CA MET A 107 -3.26 -2.72 -41.57
C MET A 107 -4.07 -3.66 -42.47
N ALA A 108 -5.39 -3.64 -42.34
CA ALA A 108 -6.29 -4.46 -43.13
C ALA A 108 -6.41 -3.93 -44.57
N ARG A 109 -6.54 -4.85 -45.52
CA ARG A 109 -6.69 -4.54 -46.94
C ARG A 109 -7.62 -5.52 -47.65
N THR A 110 -8.07 -5.13 -48.84
CA THR A 110 -8.74 -6.05 -49.77
C THR A 110 -7.71 -6.90 -50.52
N ALA A 111 -8.16 -7.68 -51.53
CA ALA A 111 -7.27 -8.41 -52.43
C ALA A 111 -6.33 -7.50 -53.24
N GLU A 112 -6.70 -6.23 -53.44
CA GLU A 112 -5.82 -5.24 -54.09
C GLU A 112 -4.69 -4.82 -53.12
N PRO A 113 -3.40 -4.96 -53.48
CA PRO A 113 -2.27 -4.69 -52.59
C PRO A 113 -2.30 -3.34 -51.89
N ASN A 114 -2.58 -2.26 -52.62
CA ASN A 114 -2.58 -0.87 -52.13
C ASN A 114 -4.02 -0.39 -51.88
N SER A 115 -4.77 -1.13 -51.07
CA SER A 115 -6.17 -0.83 -50.74
C SER A 115 -6.42 -0.56 -49.25
N ALA A 116 -5.37 -0.55 -48.44
CA ALA A 116 -5.46 -0.29 -47.03
C ALA A 116 -5.88 1.17 -46.77
N THR A 117 -6.76 1.37 -45.79
CA THR A 117 -7.32 2.69 -45.41
C THR A 117 -7.36 2.82 -43.88
N SER A 118 -8.53 2.79 -43.23
CA SER A 118 -8.69 2.98 -41.77
C SER A 118 -8.72 1.67 -40.97
N GLN A 119 -8.99 0.53 -41.60
CA GLN A 119 -9.18 -0.72 -40.86
C GLN A 119 -7.85 -1.36 -40.49
N PHE A 120 -7.75 -1.82 -39.25
CA PHE A 120 -6.59 -2.53 -38.71
C PHE A 120 -7.03 -3.83 -38.03
N PHE A 121 -6.08 -4.72 -37.77
CA PHE A 121 -6.29 -5.88 -36.92
C PHE A 121 -5.11 -6.11 -35.97
N ILE A 122 -5.41 -6.65 -34.80
CA ILE A 122 -4.43 -7.11 -33.81
C ILE A 122 -4.36 -8.64 -33.89
N ASN A 123 -3.15 -9.16 -34.04
CA ASN A 123 -2.90 -10.60 -34.13
C ASN A 123 -3.08 -11.27 -32.76
N HIS A 124 -4.04 -12.20 -32.66
CA HIS A 124 -4.28 -12.98 -31.42
C HIS A 124 -3.29 -14.16 -31.30
N VAL A 125 -2.79 -14.65 -32.43
CA VAL A 125 -1.76 -15.69 -32.53
C VAL A 125 -0.74 -15.33 -33.62
N ASP A 126 0.32 -16.12 -33.75
CA ASP A 126 1.28 -15.99 -34.85
C ASP A 126 0.63 -16.35 -36.19
N ASN A 127 0.55 -15.35 -37.07
CA ASN A 127 -0.06 -15.43 -38.40
C ASN A 127 0.99 -15.22 -39.50
N ASN A 128 2.12 -15.93 -39.46
CA ASN A 128 3.20 -15.79 -40.46
C ASN A 128 2.76 -15.99 -41.91
N ASN A 129 1.61 -16.61 -42.16
CA ASN A 129 1.00 -16.71 -43.50
C ASN A 129 0.46 -15.37 -44.03
N LEU A 130 0.38 -14.35 -43.19
CA LEU A 130 0.03 -12.97 -43.55
C LEU A 130 1.27 -12.12 -43.84
N ASP A 131 2.47 -12.65 -43.65
CA ASP A 131 3.72 -11.95 -43.91
C ASP A 131 3.94 -11.71 -45.41
N TYR A 132 4.77 -10.72 -45.74
CA TYR A 132 5.21 -10.53 -47.11
C TYR A 132 6.09 -11.70 -47.57
N ASN A 133 5.67 -12.37 -48.65
CA ASN A 133 6.45 -13.46 -49.26
C ASN A 133 7.04 -13.06 -50.62
N SER A 134 6.29 -12.32 -51.44
CA SER A 134 6.72 -11.91 -52.79
C SER A 134 5.86 -10.79 -53.37
N PRO A 135 6.23 -10.17 -54.51
CA PRO A 135 5.36 -9.17 -55.16
C PRO A 135 3.98 -9.68 -55.61
N ASN A 136 3.76 -11.00 -55.68
CA ASN A 136 2.45 -11.61 -55.98
C ASN A 136 1.73 -12.11 -54.71
N ASP A 137 2.40 -12.08 -53.57
CA ASP A 137 1.89 -12.47 -52.25
C ASP A 137 2.41 -11.46 -51.23
N VAL A 138 1.75 -10.31 -51.25
CA VAL A 138 2.23 -9.08 -50.64
C VAL A 138 1.94 -9.00 -49.14
N GLY A 139 1.29 -9.98 -48.51
CA GLY A 139 1.03 -9.94 -47.06
C GLY A 139 0.26 -8.71 -46.56
N TYR A 140 0.36 -8.45 -45.26
CA TYR A 140 -0.23 -7.34 -44.51
C TYR A 140 0.85 -6.60 -43.74
N CYS A 141 0.82 -5.26 -43.76
CA CYS A 141 1.85 -4.45 -43.14
C CYS A 141 1.64 -4.39 -41.63
N VAL A 142 2.55 -5.04 -40.88
CA VAL A 142 2.70 -4.78 -39.44
C VAL A 142 3.27 -3.38 -39.27
N PHE A 143 2.64 -2.56 -38.45
CA PHE A 143 3.05 -1.17 -38.23
C PHE A 143 3.14 -0.79 -36.74
N GLY A 144 2.97 -1.76 -35.85
CA GLY A 144 3.16 -1.59 -34.41
C GLY A 144 2.98 -2.90 -33.65
N GLN A 145 3.06 -2.82 -32.33
CA GLN A 145 2.84 -3.94 -31.40
C GLN A 145 2.12 -3.47 -30.14
N VAL A 146 1.29 -4.35 -29.58
CA VAL A 146 0.71 -4.17 -28.26
C VAL A 146 1.80 -4.27 -27.21
N THR A 147 1.98 -3.23 -26.40
CA THR A 147 2.94 -3.17 -25.28
C THR A 147 2.27 -3.45 -23.93
N SER A 148 0.97 -3.15 -23.80
CA SER A 148 0.14 -3.50 -22.65
C SER A 148 -1.32 -3.73 -23.09
N GLY A 149 -2.08 -4.55 -22.38
CA GLY A 149 -3.48 -4.87 -22.73
C GLY A 149 -3.64 -6.10 -23.63
N MET A 150 -2.65 -6.99 -23.71
CA MET A 150 -2.82 -8.27 -24.43
C MET A 150 -3.90 -9.17 -23.78
N ASN A 151 -4.08 -9.09 -22.46
CA ASN A 151 -5.20 -9.73 -21.76
C ASN A 151 -6.56 -9.18 -22.22
N VAL A 152 -6.66 -7.88 -22.54
CA VAL A 152 -7.86 -7.26 -23.12
C VAL A 152 -8.10 -7.79 -24.54
N VAL A 153 -7.04 -7.90 -25.35
CA VAL A 153 -7.10 -8.52 -26.69
C VAL A 153 -7.59 -9.96 -26.62
N ASP A 154 -7.09 -10.75 -25.66
CA ASP A 154 -7.51 -12.13 -25.44
C ASP A 154 -8.99 -12.22 -25.02
N ALA A 155 -9.43 -11.33 -24.12
CA ALA A 155 -10.84 -11.25 -23.70
C ALA A 155 -11.77 -10.89 -24.87
N ILE A 156 -11.37 -9.92 -25.71
CA ILE A 156 -12.11 -9.55 -26.92
C ILE A 156 -12.15 -10.73 -27.89
N ALA A 157 -11.06 -11.47 -28.06
CA ALA A 157 -10.99 -12.61 -28.98
C ALA A 157 -11.95 -13.76 -28.60
N GLN A 158 -12.35 -13.86 -27.33
CA GLN A 158 -13.24 -14.90 -26.80
C GLN A 158 -14.72 -14.51 -26.81
N VAL A 159 -15.08 -13.28 -27.22
CA VAL A 159 -16.49 -12.88 -27.24
C VAL A 159 -17.30 -13.72 -28.24
N PRO A 160 -18.54 -14.11 -27.92
CA PRO A 160 -19.38 -14.82 -28.86
C PRO A 160 -19.59 -14.03 -30.15
N THR A 161 -19.41 -14.68 -31.31
CA THR A 161 -19.58 -14.06 -32.62
C THR A 161 -20.66 -14.74 -33.46
N GLY A 162 -21.16 -14.03 -34.48
CA GLY A 162 -22.17 -14.53 -35.40
C GLY A 162 -22.26 -13.74 -36.71
N ASP A 163 -23.21 -14.13 -37.55
CA ASP A 163 -23.51 -13.45 -38.81
C ASP A 163 -24.36 -12.20 -38.57
N ALA A 164 -23.97 -11.08 -39.15
CA ALA A 164 -24.75 -9.83 -39.11
C ALA A 164 -24.77 -9.15 -40.49
N THR A 165 -25.78 -8.33 -40.76
CA THR A 165 -25.90 -7.61 -42.04
C THR A 165 -25.65 -6.13 -41.83
N SER A 166 -24.56 -5.62 -42.40
CA SER A 166 -24.29 -4.19 -42.49
C SER A 166 -25.27 -3.52 -43.47
N PRO A 167 -25.86 -2.35 -43.13
CA PRO A 167 -26.76 -1.62 -44.02
C PRO A 167 -26.16 -1.24 -45.37
N ASN A 168 -24.84 -1.00 -45.43
CA ASN A 168 -24.15 -0.50 -46.62
C ASN A 168 -23.05 -1.43 -47.17
N MET A 169 -22.67 -2.50 -46.44
CA MET A 169 -21.68 -3.49 -46.91
C MET A 169 -22.23 -4.92 -47.07
N GLY A 170 -23.47 -5.20 -46.61
CA GLY A 170 -24.09 -6.51 -46.75
C GLY A 170 -23.72 -7.50 -45.64
N LEU A 171 -23.75 -8.80 -45.93
CA LEU A 171 -23.52 -9.85 -44.93
C LEU A 171 -22.05 -9.87 -44.46
N MET A 172 -21.87 -9.86 -43.14
CA MET A 172 -20.61 -9.97 -42.41
C MET A 172 -20.64 -11.23 -41.54
N HIS A 173 -19.47 -11.83 -41.34
CA HIS A 173 -19.26 -13.02 -40.52
C HIS A 173 -18.35 -12.68 -39.35
N ASP A 174 -18.40 -13.51 -38.30
CA ASP A 174 -17.56 -13.38 -37.11
C ASP A 174 -17.72 -12.02 -36.39
N VAL A 175 -18.93 -11.45 -36.43
CA VAL A 175 -19.27 -10.19 -35.78
C VAL A 175 -19.59 -10.45 -34.31
N PRO A 176 -18.98 -9.75 -33.34
CA PRO A 176 -19.36 -9.86 -31.93
C PRO A 176 -20.86 -9.69 -31.70
N LEU A 177 -21.47 -10.60 -30.92
CA LEU A 177 -22.90 -10.52 -30.57
C LEU A 177 -23.20 -9.34 -29.65
N SER A 178 -22.23 -8.99 -28.79
CA SER A 178 -22.18 -7.76 -28.02
C SER A 178 -21.09 -6.87 -28.61
N PRO A 179 -21.38 -5.60 -28.94
CA PRO A 179 -20.38 -4.70 -29.50
C PRO A 179 -19.17 -4.54 -28.58
N VAL A 180 -17.98 -4.64 -29.17
CA VAL A 180 -16.71 -4.28 -28.55
C VAL A 180 -16.36 -2.90 -29.07
N ILE A 181 -16.56 -1.89 -28.22
CA ILE A 181 -16.52 -0.47 -28.57
C ILE A 181 -15.12 0.05 -28.29
N ILE A 182 -14.56 0.78 -29.24
CA ILE A 182 -13.40 1.64 -29.09
C ILE A 182 -13.98 3.00 -28.70
N TYR A 183 -13.84 3.40 -27.44
CA TYR A 183 -14.34 4.70 -26.99
C TYR A 183 -13.59 5.83 -27.66
N ASN A 184 -12.26 5.72 -27.68
CA ASN A 184 -11.34 6.62 -28.37
C ASN A 184 -10.01 5.90 -28.62
N VAL A 185 -9.16 6.55 -29.41
CA VAL A 185 -7.74 6.16 -29.55
C VAL A 185 -6.90 7.38 -29.23
N VAL A 186 -6.07 7.28 -28.20
CA VAL A 186 -5.31 8.43 -27.68
C VAL A 186 -3.85 8.23 -28.01
N LYS A 187 -3.21 9.24 -28.63
CA LYS A 187 -1.76 9.24 -28.80
C LYS A 187 -1.11 9.59 -27.46
N THR A 188 -0.14 8.77 -27.03
CA THR A 188 0.61 9.00 -25.80
C THR A 188 2.02 9.47 -26.12
N ILE A 189 2.45 10.49 -25.38
CA ILE A 189 3.77 11.12 -25.46
C ILE A 189 4.45 10.91 -24.11
N THR A 190 5.65 10.34 -24.06
CA THR A 190 6.29 10.04 -22.79
C THR A 190 7.33 11.07 -22.38
N VAL A 191 7.33 11.43 -21.09
CA VAL A 191 8.32 12.31 -20.46
C VAL A 191 9.04 11.55 -19.35
N ASP A 192 10.37 11.55 -19.37
CA ASP A 192 11.24 10.93 -18.35
C ASP A 192 12.57 11.70 -18.31
N ASP A 193 13.08 12.05 -17.12
CA ASP A 193 14.35 12.77 -16.92
C ASP A 193 15.59 11.84 -16.96
N ASP A 194 15.40 10.52 -16.80
CA ASP A 194 16.49 9.54 -16.65
C ASP A 194 16.41 8.33 -17.62
N GLY A 195 15.38 8.26 -18.48
CA GLY A 195 15.07 7.10 -19.34
C GLY A 195 14.94 7.38 -20.86
N PRO A 196 14.64 6.34 -21.69
CA PRO A 196 14.31 6.51 -23.10
C PRO A 196 12.87 7.06 -23.24
N SER A 197 12.72 8.38 -23.18
CA SER A 197 11.47 9.14 -23.35
C SER A 197 11.44 9.90 -24.67
N ASP A 198 10.24 10.34 -25.06
CA ASP A 198 10.09 11.26 -26.19
C ASP A 198 10.62 12.66 -25.84
N PHE A 199 10.47 13.07 -24.56
CA PHE A 199 10.96 14.35 -24.04
C PHE A 199 11.55 14.23 -22.63
N ASN A 200 12.50 15.11 -22.31
CA ASN A 200 13.08 15.21 -20.96
C ASN A 200 12.42 16.30 -20.10
N SER A 201 11.40 16.98 -20.64
CA SER A 201 10.67 18.07 -19.98
C SER A 201 9.19 18.01 -20.39
N ILE A 202 8.32 18.30 -19.42
CA ILE A 202 6.88 18.37 -19.63
C ILE A 202 6.55 19.55 -20.53
N GLN A 203 7.15 20.73 -20.32
CA GLN A 203 6.92 21.88 -21.18
C GLN A 203 7.41 21.65 -22.62
N GLU A 204 8.53 20.94 -22.81
CA GLU A 204 9.00 20.59 -24.16
C GLU A 204 7.98 19.70 -24.89
N ALA A 205 7.43 18.71 -24.19
CA ALA A 205 6.37 17.86 -24.72
C ALA A 205 5.09 18.65 -25.04
N ILE A 206 4.71 19.62 -24.20
CA ILE A 206 3.57 20.51 -24.47
C ILE A 206 3.86 21.41 -25.67
N ASP A 207 5.07 21.95 -25.81
CA ASP A 207 5.44 22.88 -26.88
C ASP A 207 5.65 22.21 -28.24
N ASP A 208 5.82 20.88 -28.26
CA ASP A 208 6.06 20.15 -29.49
C ASP A 208 4.91 20.39 -30.50
N PRO A 209 5.23 20.77 -31.76
CA PRO A 209 4.22 21.06 -32.78
C PRO A 209 3.41 19.83 -33.20
N ASN A 210 3.85 18.62 -32.86
CA ASN A 210 3.16 17.36 -33.09
C ASN A 210 2.34 16.89 -31.89
N THR A 211 2.43 17.57 -30.74
CA THR A 211 1.47 17.42 -29.64
C THR A 211 0.20 18.16 -30.00
N LEU A 212 -0.83 17.42 -30.36
CA LEU A 212 -2.11 17.94 -30.85
C LEU A 212 -3.18 17.91 -29.76
N ASP A 213 -4.26 18.66 -29.97
CA ASP A 213 -5.47 18.54 -29.14
C ASP A 213 -5.96 17.08 -29.14
N GLY A 214 -6.28 16.55 -27.96
CA GLY A 214 -6.62 15.14 -27.72
C GLY A 214 -5.45 14.27 -27.25
N ASP A 215 -4.19 14.72 -27.40
CA ASP A 215 -3.02 13.94 -26.99
C ASP A 215 -2.90 13.85 -25.45
N THR A 216 -2.31 12.76 -24.99
CA THR A 216 -1.93 12.56 -23.58
C THR A 216 -0.41 12.59 -23.44
N ILE A 217 0.09 13.43 -22.56
CA ILE A 217 1.48 13.45 -22.10
C ILE A 217 1.55 12.65 -20.81
N GLU A 218 2.20 11.50 -20.86
CA GLU A 218 2.42 10.60 -19.74
C GLU A 218 3.81 10.83 -19.16
N VAL A 219 3.87 11.16 -17.87
CA VAL A 219 5.09 11.60 -17.18
C VAL A 219 5.52 10.55 -16.17
N HIS A 220 6.76 10.06 -16.31
CA HIS A 220 7.36 9.10 -15.39
C HIS A 220 7.69 9.74 -14.04
N PRO A 221 7.71 8.95 -12.94
CA PRO A 221 8.17 9.42 -11.63
C PRO A 221 9.53 10.11 -11.70
N GLY A 222 9.64 11.28 -11.06
CA GLY A 222 10.79 12.16 -11.16
C GLY A 222 10.48 13.56 -10.67
N ILE A 223 11.52 14.38 -10.52
CA ILE A 223 11.39 15.80 -10.14
C ILE A 223 11.66 16.67 -11.36
N TYR A 224 10.60 17.26 -11.90
CA TYR A 224 10.62 18.13 -13.05
C TYR A 224 10.75 19.58 -12.58
N TYR A 225 11.97 20.11 -12.66
CA TYR A 225 12.29 21.49 -12.29
C TYR A 225 11.87 22.48 -13.38
N GLU A 226 10.57 22.71 -13.51
CA GLU A 226 10.00 23.56 -14.54
C GLU A 226 8.68 24.21 -14.11
N HIS A 227 8.20 25.14 -14.94
CA HIS A 227 6.86 25.68 -14.87
C HIS A 227 6.16 25.36 -16.18
N ILE A 228 4.95 24.81 -16.11
CA ILE A 228 4.23 24.34 -17.29
C ILE A 228 3.05 25.26 -17.65
N ASN A 229 2.81 25.43 -18.94
CA ASN A 229 1.72 26.21 -19.51
C ASN A 229 1.12 25.44 -20.69
N PHE A 230 -0.16 25.15 -20.61
CA PHE A 230 -0.89 24.36 -21.62
C PHE A 230 -1.08 25.11 -22.95
N HIS A 231 -0.85 26.42 -23.00
CA HIS A 231 -0.88 27.22 -24.23
C HIS A 231 -2.22 27.15 -25.00
N GLY A 232 -3.31 26.83 -24.32
CA GLY A 232 -4.64 26.65 -24.92
C GLY A 232 -4.83 25.28 -25.58
N LYS A 233 -3.90 24.34 -25.41
CA LYS A 233 -4.01 22.97 -25.95
C LYS A 233 -4.99 22.15 -25.13
N ALA A 234 -5.86 21.42 -25.82
CA ALA A 234 -6.81 20.47 -25.25
C ALA A 234 -6.12 19.11 -25.02
N ILE A 235 -5.16 19.05 -24.10
CA ILE A 235 -4.33 17.85 -23.83
C ILE A 235 -4.47 17.38 -22.39
N THR A 236 -4.22 16.10 -22.16
CA THR A 236 -4.09 15.55 -20.80
C THR A 236 -2.62 15.41 -20.45
N VAL A 237 -2.16 16.06 -19.38
CA VAL A 237 -0.86 15.78 -18.76
C VAL A 237 -1.12 14.93 -17.53
N THR A 238 -0.59 13.71 -17.48
CA THR A 238 -0.83 12.73 -16.43
C THR A 238 0.48 12.07 -16.00
N CYS A 239 0.61 11.72 -14.73
CA CYS A 239 1.61 10.74 -14.32
C CYS A 239 1.20 9.33 -14.80
N LEU A 240 2.07 8.33 -14.60
CA LEU A 240 1.81 6.93 -14.99
C LEU A 240 0.52 6.36 -14.38
N ASP A 241 0.24 6.67 -13.11
CA ASP A 241 -0.97 6.26 -12.42
C ASP A 241 -1.46 7.37 -11.47
N PRO A 242 -2.46 8.17 -11.87
CA PRO A 242 -2.97 9.26 -11.06
C PRO A 242 -3.85 8.80 -9.88
N ASN A 243 -4.10 7.49 -9.72
CA ASN A 243 -4.81 6.92 -8.58
C ASN A 243 -3.87 6.23 -7.57
N ASP A 244 -2.61 5.99 -7.93
CA ASP A 244 -1.59 5.49 -7.00
C ASP A 244 -0.88 6.66 -6.31
N GLU A 245 -1.11 6.80 -5.00
CA GLU A 245 -0.57 7.92 -4.21
C GLU A 245 0.97 7.96 -4.23
N ASN A 246 1.64 6.81 -4.35
CA ASN A 246 3.10 6.76 -4.44
C ASN A 246 3.60 7.34 -5.77
N THR A 247 2.96 6.98 -6.88
CA THR A 247 3.25 7.56 -8.19
C THR A 247 2.99 9.07 -8.20
N VAL A 248 1.90 9.54 -7.59
CA VAL A 248 1.61 10.98 -7.46
C VAL A 248 2.66 11.72 -6.62
N ARG A 249 3.07 11.15 -5.48
CA ARG A 249 4.10 11.73 -4.58
C ARG A 249 5.47 11.84 -5.24
N THR A 250 5.81 10.88 -6.09
CA THR A 250 7.13 10.79 -6.73
C THR A 250 7.19 11.48 -8.09
N THR A 251 6.05 11.83 -8.70
CA THR A 251 5.99 12.62 -9.94
C THR A 251 5.75 14.09 -9.61
N ILE A 252 6.84 14.85 -9.48
CA ILE A 252 6.84 16.20 -8.92
C ILE A 252 7.08 17.25 -10.01
N ILE A 253 6.23 18.27 -10.09
CA ILE A 253 6.49 19.51 -10.82
C ILE A 253 6.91 20.57 -9.81
N ASP A 254 8.14 21.07 -9.93
CA ASP A 254 8.78 21.97 -8.97
C ASP A 254 9.24 23.26 -9.66
N ALA A 255 8.61 24.40 -9.33
CA ALA A 255 8.93 25.68 -9.96
C ALA A 255 10.13 26.43 -9.31
N GLY A 256 10.76 25.88 -8.27
CA GLY A 256 11.97 26.45 -7.66
C GLY A 256 11.82 27.85 -7.05
N GLY A 257 10.61 28.24 -6.66
CA GLY A 257 10.27 29.51 -6.00
C GLY A 257 10.06 30.70 -6.95
N ALA A 258 9.97 30.47 -8.26
CA ALA A 258 9.74 31.52 -9.24
C ALA A 258 8.56 31.17 -10.16
N ASP A 259 7.58 32.09 -10.24
CA ASP A 259 6.39 31.97 -11.10
C ASP A 259 5.42 30.83 -10.67
N HIS A 260 4.22 30.72 -11.26
CA HIS A 260 3.27 29.63 -10.97
C HIS A 260 3.76 28.28 -11.52
N VAL A 261 3.48 27.16 -10.83
CA VAL A 261 3.95 25.83 -11.26
C VAL A 261 3.21 25.37 -12.52
N VAL A 262 1.88 25.45 -12.53
CA VAL A 262 1.03 25.08 -13.67
C VAL A 262 0.14 26.25 -14.09
N ARG A 263 0.03 26.53 -15.39
CA ARG A 263 -0.86 27.56 -15.94
C ARG A 263 -1.88 27.02 -16.94
N PHE A 264 -3.12 27.42 -16.73
CA PHE A 264 -4.23 27.40 -17.67
C PHE A 264 -4.72 28.85 -17.84
N GLN A 265 -4.38 29.51 -18.95
CA GLN A 265 -4.62 30.96 -19.11
C GLN A 265 -4.93 31.41 -20.55
N ASN A 266 -5.15 30.47 -21.47
CA ASN A 266 -5.35 30.74 -22.89
C ASN A 266 -6.68 30.16 -23.41
N GLY A 267 -7.66 29.94 -22.53
CA GLY A 267 -8.97 29.41 -22.87
C GLY A 267 -9.05 27.89 -22.89
N GLU A 268 -8.18 27.21 -22.14
CA GLU A 268 -8.27 25.78 -21.86
C GLU A 268 -9.63 25.45 -21.24
N ASP A 269 -10.30 24.40 -21.72
CA ASP A 269 -11.59 23.95 -21.20
C ASP A 269 -11.45 22.56 -20.52
N ASN A 270 -12.56 21.87 -20.27
CA ASN A 270 -12.56 20.59 -19.58
C ASN A 270 -11.92 19.43 -20.37
N SER A 271 -11.47 19.67 -21.60
CA SER A 271 -10.63 18.75 -22.37
C SER A 271 -9.14 18.88 -22.05
N SER A 272 -8.73 19.98 -21.38
CA SER A 272 -7.38 20.13 -20.83
C SER A 272 -7.35 19.58 -19.40
N ALA A 273 -6.41 18.67 -19.10
CA ALA A 273 -6.34 18.02 -17.80
C ALA A 273 -4.93 17.93 -17.23
N LEU A 274 -4.81 18.09 -15.91
CA LEU A 274 -3.64 17.74 -15.11
C LEU A 274 -4.04 16.63 -14.12
N LYS A 275 -3.35 15.49 -14.15
CA LYS A 275 -3.72 14.33 -13.34
C LYS A 275 -2.52 13.73 -12.60
N GLY A 276 -2.62 13.60 -11.29
CA GLY A 276 -1.70 12.78 -10.49
C GLY A 276 -0.30 13.35 -10.29
N PHE A 277 -0.17 14.65 -10.04
CA PHE A 277 1.14 15.28 -9.79
C PHE A 277 1.25 15.84 -8.38
N THR A 278 2.47 15.80 -7.84
CA THR A 278 2.87 16.70 -6.76
C THR A 278 3.29 18.05 -7.35
N VAL A 279 2.60 19.13 -7.00
CA VAL A 279 2.79 20.49 -7.54
C VAL A 279 3.26 21.39 -6.41
N ARG A 280 4.52 21.86 -6.48
CA ARG A 280 5.13 22.59 -5.36
C ARG A 280 6.10 23.70 -5.75
N ASN A 281 6.47 24.50 -4.74
CA ASN A 281 7.48 25.55 -4.82
C ASN A 281 7.19 26.60 -5.91
N GLY A 282 5.93 26.86 -6.26
CA GLY A 282 5.55 27.98 -7.12
C GLY A 282 5.13 29.22 -6.33
N GLU A 283 4.90 30.33 -7.03
CA GLU A 283 4.12 31.43 -6.46
C GLU A 283 2.70 30.91 -6.13
N LYS A 284 2.04 30.30 -7.10
CA LYS A 284 0.82 29.52 -6.91
C LYS A 284 1.07 28.12 -7.45
N GLY A 285 0.45 27.10 -6.87
CA GLY A 285 0.55 25.74 -7.39
C GLY A 285 -0.05 25.65 -8.79
N ILE A 286 -1.35 25.89 -8.89
CA ILE A 286 -2.08 25.89 -10.16
C ILE A 286 -2.77 27.23 -10.37
N TYR A 287 -2.51 27.85 -11.51
CA TYR A 287 -3.07 29.13 -11.91
C TYR A 287 -4.05 28.95 -13.08
N CYS A 288 -5.33 29.20 -12.83
CA CYS A 288 -6.42 29.12 -13.80
C CYS A 288 -6.98 30.53 -14.07
N SER A 289 -6.96 31.00 -15.31
CA SER A 289 -7.45 32.33 -15.69
C SER A 289 -8.25 32.24 -16.98
N GLN A 290 -9.56 32.48 -16.89
CA GLN A 290 -10.50 32.28 -18.02
C GLN A 290 -10.36 30.87 -18.64
N ALA A 291 -10.20 29.86 -17.78
CA ALA A 291 -9.96 28.48 -18.14
C ALA A 291 -10.72 27.53 -17.20
N ASP A 292 -11.16 26.39 -17.75
CA ASP A 292 -12.02 25.41 -17.07
C ASP A 292 -11.43 23.98 -17.07
N PRO A 293 -10.15 23.80 -16.65
CA PRO A 293 -9.46 22.51 -16.77
C PRO A 293 -9.95 21.45 -15.76
N VAL A 294 -9.59 20.19 -16.02
CA VAL A 294 -9.72 19.09 -15.06
C VAL A 294 -8.43 18.93 -14.26
N ILE A 295 -8.53 19.02 -12.94
CA ILE A 295 -7.43 18.80 -11.98
C ILE A 295 -7.83 17.59 -11.12
N TYR A 296 -7.11 16.48 -11.26
CA TYR A 296 -7.50 15.21 -10.65
C TYR A 296 -6.33 14.57 -9.90
N GLY A 297 -6.54 14.12 -8.66
CA GLY A 297 -5.56 13.27 -7.97
C GLY A 297 -4.22 13.95 -7.65
N CYS A 298 -4.13 15.29 -7.71
CA CYS A 298 -2.88 16.01 -7.45
C CYS A 298 -2.64 16.28 -5.95
N ILE A 299 -1.36 16.32 -5.55
CA ILE A 299 -0.90 16.85 -4.26
C ILE A 299 -0.33 18.25 -4.50
N ILE A 300 -0.97 19.31 -4.00
CA ILE A 300 -0.62 20.70 -4.29
C ILE A 300 -0.17 21.37 -3.00
N LYS A 301 1.14 21.57 -2.86
CA LYS A 301 1.73 21.93 -1.57
C LYS A 301 2.94 22.84 -1.63
N ASP A 302 3.28 23.44 -0.50
CA ASP A 302 4.51 24.22 -0.32
C ASP A 302 4.65 25.37 -1.34
N ASN A 303 3.52 25.96 -1.77
CA ASN A 303 3.51 27.12 -2.67
C ASN A 303 3.50 28.43 -1.88
N ALA A 304 4.12 29.48 -2.44
CA ALA A 304 4.35 30.75 -1.75
C ALA A 304 3.09 31.63 -1.61
N ASP A 305 1.98 31.23 -2.22
CA ASP A 305 0.65 31.84 -2.19
C ASP A 305 -0.40 30.71 -2.28
N ASP A 306 -1.51 30.88 -2.99
CA ASP A 306 -2.57 29.87 -3.06
C ASP A 306 -2.14 28.54 -3.73
N GLY A 307 -2.69 27.43 -3.25
CA GLY A 307 -2.50 26.12 -3.86
C GLY A 307 -3.11 26.08 -5.27
N VAL A 308 -4.41 26.35 -5.38
CA VAL A 308 -5.11 26.56 -6.65
C VAL A 308 -5.75 27.94 -6.66
N TRP A 309 -5.50 28.70 -7.71
CA TRP A 309 -6.06 30.04 -7.89
C TRP A 309 -6.83 30.14 -9.20
N GLY A 310 -8.04 30.67 -9.13
CA GLY A 310 -8.89 30.95 -10.27
C GLY A 310 -9.07 32.45 -10.52
N TYR A 311 -9.38 32.80 -11.77
CA TYR A 311 -9.92 34.10 -12.13
C TYR A 311 -10.86 33.94 -13.32
N LEU A 312 -12.16 34.12 -13.07
CA LEU A 312 -13.20 33.80 -14.06
C LEU A 312 -13.02 32.37 -14.60
N ALA A 313 -12.71 31.43 -13.71
CA ALA A 313 -12.33 30.07 -14.01
C ALA A 313 -13.26 29.09 -13.29
N THR A 314 -13.69 28.03 -13.98
CA THR A 314 -14.55 26.97 -13.43
C THR A 314 -13.88 25.59 -13.51
N PRO A 315 -12.68 25.40 -12.92
CA PRO A 315 -11.98 24.13 -12.98
C PRO A 315 -12.74 23.02 -12.23
N SER A 316 -12.60 21.79 -12.69
CA SER A 316 -13.05 20.60 -11.96
C SER A 316 -11.88 20.07 -11.14
N ILE A 317 -11.86 20.34 -9.83
CA ILE A 317 -10.83 19.94 -8.88
C ILE A 317 -11.34 18.74 -8.08
N THR A 318 -10.77 17.56 -8.29
CA THR A 318 -11.27 16.34 -7.63
C THR A 318 -10.19 15.41 -7.14
N HIS A 319 -10.40 14.73 -6.01
CA HIS A 319 -9.44 13.78 -5.43
C HIS A 319 -8.05 14.38 -5.12
N CYS A 320 -7.98 15.71 -4.95
CA CYS A 320 -6.72 16.41 -4.68
C CYS A 320 -6.43 16.58 -3.18
N GLN A 321 -5.16 16.52 -2.81
CA GLN A 321 -4.66 16.97 -1.50
C GLN A 321 -4.03 18.35 -1.69
N ILE A 322 -4.48 19.35 -0.94
CA ILE A 322 -4.07 20.74 -1.11
C ILE A 322 -3.67 21.28 0.25
N ASN A 323 -2.37 21.25 0.54
CA ASN A 323 -1.87 21.45 1.88
C ASN A 323 -0.59 22.28 1.97
N ALA A 324 -0.34 22.87 3.15
CA ALA A 324 0.88 23.62 3.44
C ALA A 324 1.21 24.76 2.45
N ASN A 325 0.21 25.35 1.78
CA ASN A 325 0.43 26.53 0.95
C ASN A 325 0.43 27.81 1.82
N LEU A 326 1.25 28.80 1.49
CA LEU A 326 1.34 30.05 2.25
C LEU A 326 0.11 30.97 2.03
N GLY A 327 -0.66 30.75 0.97
CA GLY A 327 -1.96 31.36 0.71
C GLY A 327 -3.13 30.48 1.14
N SER A 328 -4.26 30.59 0.44
CA SER A 328 -5.41 29.70 0.63
C SER A 328 -5.18 28.36 -0.08
N GLY A 329 -5.86 27.30 0.33
CA GLY A 329 -5.81 26.04 -0.39
C GLY A 329 -6.36 26.20 -1.81
N ILE A 330 -7.62 26.63 -1.91
CA ILE A 330 -8.29 26.97 -3.18
C ILE A 330 -8.85 28.39 -3.10
N TYR A 331 -8.59 29.20 -4.11
CA TYR A 331 -9.03 30.60 -4.19
C TYR A 331 -9.74 30.91 -5.52
N ASP A 332 -10.92 31.53 -5.47
CA ASP A 332 -11.65 32.11 -6.63
C ASP A 332 -11.88 31.13 -7.80
N CYS A 333 -12.20 29.87 -7.46
CA CYS A 333 -12.53 28.80 -8.42
C CYS A 333 -14.03 28.47 -8.34
N ASP A 334 -14.81 28.85 -9.34
CA ASP A 334 -16.28 28.72 -9.35
C ASP A 334 -16.79 27.36 -9.88
N GLY A 335 -15.89 26.39 -10.06
CA GLY A 335 -16.17 25.09 -10.67
C GLY A 335 -16.69 24.03 -9.71
N VAL A 336 -16.26 22.79 -9.92
CA VAL A 336 -16.60 21.65 -9.05
C VAL A 336 -15.39 21.30 -8.22
N ILE A 337 -15.56 21.26 -6.90
CA ILE A 337 -14.53 20.83 -5.95
C ILE A 337 -15.08 19.60 -5.23
N SER A 338 -14.48 18.42 -5.41
CA SER A 338 -15.01 17.23 -4.74
C SER A 338 -13.99 16.18 -4.34
N ASN A 339 -14.25 15.48 -3.24
CA ASN A 339 -13.36 14.44 -2.70
C ASN A 339 -11.93 14.95 -2.43
N CYS A 340 -11.78 16.23 -2.09
CA CYS A 340 -10.49 16.87 -1.83
C CYS A 340 -10.16 16.94 -0.33
N ILE A 341 -8.89 16.92 0.01
CA ILE A 341 -8.36 17.20 1.35
C ILE A 341 -7.65 18.56 1.28
N VAL A 342 -8.19 19.58 1.96
CA VAL A 342 -7.67 20.95 1.93
C VAL A 342 -7.25 21.37 3.33
N THR A 343 -5.97 21.18 3.67
CA THR A 343 -5.51 21.24 5.06
C THR A 343 -4.19 21.99 5.29
N GLY A 344 -3.98 22.57 6.46
CA GLY A 344 -2.67 23.12 6.82
C GLY A 344 -2.23 24.34 6.01
N ASN A 345 -3.11 25.01 5.27
CA ASN A 345 -2.76 26.21 4.51
C ASN A 345 -2.67 27.43 5.44
N SER A 346 -1.77 28.38 5.16
CA SER A 346 -1.49 29.54 6.01
C SER A 346 -2.55 30.65 5.91
N GLU A 347 -3.48 30.53 4.96
CA GLU A 347 -4.72 31.29 4.97
C GLU A 347 -5.96 30.38 5.08
N LYS A 348 -6.92 30.50 4.15
CA LYS A 348 -8.23 29.85 4.23
C LYS A 348 -8.13 28.47 3.57
N GLY A 349 -9.00 27.54 3.93
CA GLY A 349 -9.10 26.28 3.19
C GLY A 349 -9.56 26.53 1.75
N ILE A 350 -10.83 26.91 1.61
CA ILE A 350 -11.44 27.28 0.33
C ILE A 350 -11.99 28.71 0.45
N ALA A 351 -11.58 29.62 -0.43
CA ALA A 351 -11.94 31.02 -0.40
C ALA A 351 -12.47 31.52 -1.74
N GLN A 352 -13.49 32.38 -1.71
CA GLN A 352 -14.07 33.03 -2.90
C GLN A 352 -14.57 32.07 -3.99
N CYS A 353 -14.77 30.78 -3.67
CA CYS A 353 -15.24 29.80 -4.64
C CYS A 353 -16.77 29.72 -4.62
N GLY A 354 -17.42 30.07 -5.73
CA GLY A 354 -18.79 29.69 -6.03
C GLY A 354 -18.87 28.23 -6.51
N GLY A 355 -20.09 27.73 -6.77
CA GLY A 355 -20.28 26.40 -7.34
C GLY A 355 -20.50 25.30 -6.30
N GLU A 356 -19.99 24.10 -6.57
CA GLU A 356 -20.24 22.90 -5.75
C GLU A 356 -18.96 22.44 -5.05
N VAL A 357 -19.02 22.29 -3.73
CA VAL A 357 -17.99 21.70 -2.89
C VAL A 357 -18.58 20.47 -2.21
N SER A 358 -18.10 19.27 -2.54
CA SER A 358 -18.69 18.03 -2.03
C SER A 358 -17.69 16.99 -1.54
N ASN A 359 -18.01 16.31 -0.44
CA ASN A 359 -17.17 15.24 0.14
C ASN A 359 -15.72 15.66 0.43
N CYS A 360 -15.50 16.93 0.76
CA CYS A 360 -14.16 17.46 1.06
C CYS A 360 -13.87 17.43 2.56
N THR A 361 -12.61 17.20 2.93
CA THR A 361 -12.10 17.48 4.28
C THR A 361 -11.37 18.83 4.23
N ILE A 362 -11.83 19.82 5.00
CA ILE A 362 -11.29 21.18 5.03
C ILE A 362 -10.90 21.51 6.47
N GLY A 363 -9.62 21.44 6.81
CA GLY A 363 -9.23 21.60 8.21
C GLY A 363 -7.79 21.99 8.50
N TRP A 364 -7.51 22.38 9.74
CA TRP A 364 -6.17 22.81 10.16
C TRP A 364 -5.60 24.00 9.35
N ASN A 365 -6.43 24.78 8.67
CA ASN A 365 -5.99 26.00 7.99
C ASN A 365 -5.85 27.14 9.00
N LYS A 366 -4.86 28.03 8.81
CA LYS A 366 -4.56 29.16 9.73
C LYS A 366 -5.58 30.31 9.67
N SER A 367 -6.63 30.16 8.88
CA SER A 367 -7.76 31.09 8.79
C SER A 367 -9.08 30.32 8.71
N ASP A 368 -10.07 30.87 8.01
CA ASP A 368 -11.40 30.26 7.89
C ASP A 368 -11.37 28.99 7.00
N GLY A 369 -12.15 27.97 7.33
CA GLY A 369 -12.24 26.73 6.54
C GLY A 369 -12.82 26.99 5.14
N PHE A 370 -14.04 27.51 5.09
CA PHE A 370 -14.66 28.05 3.88
C PHE A 370 -14.94 29.54 4.05
N TYR A 371 -14.55 30.37 3.07
CA TYR A 371 -14.68 31.83 3.12
C TYR A 371 -15.34 32.39 1.86
N LEU A 372 -16.41 33.19 2.03
CA LEU A 372 -17.07 33.89 0.93
C LEU A 372 -17.31 35.38 1.27
N ASP A 373 -16.91 36.26 0.36
CA ASP A 373 -17.14 37.71 0.43
C ASP A 373 -17.43 38.29 -0.96
N ASP A 374 -18.28 37.59 -1.71
CA ASP A 374 -18.85 38.12 -2.94
C ASP A 374 -20.37 37.98 -2.95
N VAL A 375 -21.07 39.10 -3.06
CA VAL A 375 -22.54 39.18 -3.17
C VAL A 375 -23.10 38.49 -4.42
N SER A 376 -22.28 38.25 -5.45
CA SER A 376 -22.70 37.52 -6.66
C SER A 376 -22.49 36.01 -6.57
N ALA A 377 -21.66 35.53 -5.65
CA ALA A 377 -21.30 34.12 -5.55
C ALA A 377 -22.33 33.33 -4.74
N SER A 378 -22.65 32.13 -5.23
CA SER A 378 -23.44 31.14 -4.50
C SER A 378 -22.71 29.80 -4.51
N ALA A 379 -22.52 29.22 -3.33
CA ALA A 379 -21.84 27.95 -3.16
C ALA A 379 -22.76 26.91 -2.50
N THR A 380 -22.59 25.64 -2.88
CA THR A 380 -23.21 24.50 -2.20
C THR A 380 -22.12 23.65 -1.58
N LEU A 381 -22.13 23.52 -0.26
CA LEU A 381 -21.26 22.58 0.46
C LEU A 381 -22.10 21.36 0.84
N SER A 382 -21.65 20.16 0.45
CA SER A 382 -22.37 18.92 0.77
C SER A 382 -21.48 17.76 1.16
N GLY A 383 -21.76 17.07 2.27
CA GLY A 383 -20.98 15.92 2.71
C GLY A 383 -19.54 16.27 3.15
N CYS A 384 -19.26 17.55 3.40
CA CYS A 384 -17.91 18.01 3.76
C CYS A 384 -17.67 17.94 5.28
N ILE A 385 -16.42 17.67 5.67
CA ILE A 385 -15.93 17.82 7.04
C ILE A 385 -15.13 19.12 7.11
N VAL A 386 -15.54 20.08 7.95
CA VAL A 386 -14.85 21.36 8.12
C VAL A 386 -14.42 21.56 9.57
N VAL A 387 -13.14 21.28 9.84
CA VAL A 387 -12.67 21.01 11.21
C VAL A 387 -11.37 21.71 11.57
N ASN A 388 -11.20 22.10 12.83
CA ASN A 388 -9.91 22.57 13.39
C ASN A 388 -9.24 23.71 12.62
N ASN A 389 -9.99 24.61 11.98
CA ASN A 389 -9.41 25.80 11.36
C ASN A 389 -9.24 26.91 12.40
N ASP A 390 -8.18 27.72 12.30
CA ASP A 390 -7.89 28.83 13.24
C ASP A 390 -8.90 30.00 13.12
N GLY A 391 -9.71 30.00 12.07
CA GLY A 391 -10.84 30.91 11.85
C GLY A 391 -12.21 30.31 12.19
N TYR A 392 -13.22 30.68 11.41
CA TYR A 392 -14.52 30.03 11.40
C TYR A 392 -14.49 28.78 10.52
N GLY A 393 -15.36 27.79 10.80
CA GLY A 393 -15.57 26.67 9.87
C GLY A 393 -16.06 27.18 8.52
N VAL A 394 -17.18 27.90 8.52
CA VAL A 394 -17.73 28.60 7.35
C VAL A 394 -17.96 30.07 7.69
N LYS A 395 -17.33 30.97 6.93
CA LYS A 395 -17.45 32.41 7.08
C LYS A 395 -18.00 33.06 5.82
N LEU A 396 -19.11 33.77 5.99
CA LEU A 396 -19.77 34.55 4.95
C LEU A 396 -19.77 36.02 5.37
N LEU A 397 -19.10 36.88 4.62
CA LEU A 397 -19.24 38.34 4.76
C LEU A 397 -20.27 38.88 3.76
N SER A 398 -20.31 38.28 2.57
CA SER A 398 -21.32 38.51 1.53
C SER A 398 -21.45 37.27 0.62
N GLY A 399 -22.59 37.13 -0.07
CA GLY A 399 -22.94 35.93 -0.86
C GLY A 399 -23.85 34.95 -0.11
N ASP A 400 -24.18 33.83 -0.76
CA ASP A 400 -25.08 32.79 -0.22
C ASP A 400 -24.40 31.40 -0.23
N VAL A 401 -24.51 30.65 0.86
CA VAL A 401 -24.06 29.24 0.93
C VAL A 401 -25.23 28.31 1.27
N ILE A 402 -25.30 27.18 0.58
CA ILE A 402 -26.22 26.08 0.88
C ILE A 402 -25.41 24.98 1.56
N LEU A 403 -25.82 24.55 2.76
CA LEU A 403 -25.19 23.46 3.49
C LEU A 403 -26.08 22.21 3.49
N LEU A 404 -25.54 21.08 3.05
CA LEU A 404 -26.25 19.80 2.96
C LEU A 404 -25.41 18.67 3.58
N TYR A 405 -25.78 18.17 4.76
CA TYR A 405 -25.14 17.01 5.39
C TYR A 405 -23.64 17.20 5.64
N ASN A 406 -23.25 18.38 6.14
CA ASN A 406 -21.86 18.67 6.49
C ASN A 406 -21.61 18.42 7.98
N ASP A 407 -20.33 18.20 8.31
CA ASP A 407 -19.81 18.02 9.65
C ASP A 407 -18.84 19.15 10.00
N ILE A 408 -19.26 20.13 10.82
CA ILE A 408 -18.52 21.38 11.04
C ILE A 408 -18.28 21.65 12.53
N TRP A 409 -17.06 21.44 13.01
CA TRP A 409 -16.70 21.52 14.43
C TRP A 409 -15.22 21.86 14.67
N GLY A 410 -14.81 22.06 15.94
CA GLY A 410 -13.39 22.23 16.30
C GLY A 410 -12.70 23.52 15.82
N ASN A 411 -13.38 24.41 15.11
CA ASN A 411 -12.82 25.65 14.58
C ASN A 411 -12.67 26.72 15.69
N SER A 412 -11.53 27.42 15.73
CA SER A 412 -11.12 28.31 16.82
C SER A 412 -12.08 29.48 17.10
N ASN A 413 -12.81 29.96 16.09
CA ASN A 413 -13.90 30.93 16.31
C ASN A 413 -15.24 30.23 16.58
N SER A 414 -15.94 29.83 15.53
CA SER A 414 -17.22 29.12 15.61
C SER A 414 -17.43 28.35 14.30
N SER A 415 -18.34 27.37 14.28
CA SER A 415 -18.71 26.69 13.04
C SER A 415 -19.17 27.69 11.97
N TYR A 416 -19.84 28.78 12.38
CA TYR A 416 -20.40 29.80 11.49
C TYR A 416 -20.25 31.22 12.04
N ASN A 417 -20.05 32.21 11.16
CA ASN A 417 -20.05 33.64 11.53
C ASN A 417 -21.42 34.34 11.32
N VAL A 418 -22.34 33.71 10.59
CA VAL A 418 -23.70 34.19 10.33
C VAL A 418 -24.69 33.13 10.80
N ALA A 419 -25.86 33.55 11.29
CA ALA A 419 -26.96 32.64 11.60
C ALA A 419 -27.42 31.94 10.33
N ILE A 420 -26.98 30.70 10.15
CA ILE A 420 -27.47 29.82 9.08
C ILE A 420 -28.94 29.47 9.42
N PRO A 421 -29.86 29.45 8.43
CA PRO A 421 -31.24 29.08 8.67
C PRO A 421 -31.31 27.79 9.48
N SER A 422 -32.21 27.73 10.46
CA SER A 422 -32.47 26.61 11.39
C SER A 422 -32.78 25.26 10.73
N ASP A 423 -32.75 25.22 9.41
CA ASP A 423 -33.11 24.11 8.54
C ASP A 423 -31.89 23.63 7.74
N ALA A 424 -30.70 24.19 7.99
CA ALA A 424 -29.45 23.67 7.45
C ALA A 424 -29.18 22.31 8.06
N ASN A 425 -29.12 21.29 7.20
CA ASN A 425 -28.84 19.90 7.55
C ASN A 425 -27.36 19.72 7.94
N ASP A 426 -26.84 20.58 8.81
CA ASP A 426 -25.57 20.39 9.50
C ASP A 426 -25.80 19.37 10.62
N ILE A 427 -25.04 18.28 10.54
CA ILE A 427 -25.23 17.10 11.37
C ILE A 427 -24.96 17.39 12.86
N HIS A 428 -24.14 18.41 13.15
CA HIS A 428 -23.86 18.85 14.51
C HIS A 428 -24.96 19.72 15.13
N SER A 429 -25.74 20.45 14.32
CA SER A 429 -26.77 21.36 14.83
C SER A 429 -28.20 20.78 14.78
N ASN A 430 -28.40 19.60 14.18
CA ASN A 430 -29.68 18.89 14.20
C ASN A 430 -29.51 17.34 14.17
N PRO A 431 -29.24 16.69 15.31
CA PRO A 431 -28.95 15.25 15.39
C PRO A 431 -30.19 14.35 15.26
N CYS A 432 -31.34 14.85 14.78
CA CYS A 432 -32.62 14.12 14.73
C CYS A 432 -32.68 12.93 13.73
N PHE A 433 -31.55 12.30 13.44
CA PHE A 433 -31.44 11.05 12.68
C PHE A 433 -30.95 9.88 13.54
N ALA A 434 -31.67 9.57 14.63
CA ALA A 434 -31.79 8.23 15.24
C ALA A 434 -32.84 8.25 16.39
N ILE A 435 -33.51 7.12 16.68
CA ILE A 435 -34.52 6.98 17.76
C ILE A 435 -33.84 6.45 19.03
N ASP A 436 -34.26 6.93 20.20
CA ASP A 436 -33.70 6.57 21.52
C ASP A 436 -33.66 5.07 21.80
N GLY A 437 -32.45 4.53 22.01
CA GLY A 437 -32.22 3.33 22.81
C GLY A 437 -32.25 3.64 24.31
N TYR A 438 -32.18 2.62 25.16
CA TYR A 438 -32.00 2.81 26.60
C TYR A 438 -30.98 1.84 27.19
N TRP A 439 -30.32 2.30 28.26
CA TRP A 439 -29.27 1.56 28.94
C TRP A 439 -29.87 0.59 29.96
N ASN A 440 -29.58 -0.71 29.86
CA ASN A 440 -30.03 -1.72 30.82
C ASN A 440 -28.84 -2.27 31.62
N GLY A 441 -28.23 -1.41 32.43
CA GLY A 441 -27.34 -1.83 33.53
C GLY A 441 -26.14 -2.66 33.09
N GLY A 442 -25.50 -2.31 31.99
CA GLY A 442 -24.26 -2.92 31.51
C GLY A 442 -24.17 -2.95 29.99
N ASP A 443 -25.30 -3.13 29.31
CA ASP A 443 -25.42 -3.16 27.85
C ASP A 443 -26.44 -2.11 27.37
N TRP A 444 -26.10 -1.44 26.27
CA TRP A 444 -27.06 -0.66 25.47
C TRP A 444 -27.91 -1.61 24.63
N VAL A 445 -29.24 -1.50 24.69
CA VAL A 445 -30.13 -2.25 23.80
C VAL A 445 -30.46 -1.38 22.59
N GLU A 446 -29.92 -1.72 21.43
CA GLU A 446 -30.03 -0.91 20.21
C GLU A 446 -31.36 -1.11 19.45
N GLY A 447 -31.86 -0.02 18.86
CA GLY A 447 -32.95 0.03 17.89
C GLY A 447 -32.53 0.76 16.61
N ASP A 448 -31.87 0.03 15.70
CA ASP A 448 -32.04 -0.04 14.23
C ASP A 448 -32.38 1.23 13.37
N TYR A 449 -31.33 1.64 12.61
CA TYR A 449 -31.20 2.10 11.20
C TYR A 449 -31.32 3.57 10.70
N HIS A 450 -30.15 4.01 10.16
CA HIS A 450 -29.86 4.67 8.86
C HIS A 450 -29.57 6.19 8.84
N LEU A 451 -28.29 6.53 8.63
CA LEU A 451 -27.73 6.91 7.33
C LEU A 451 -26.33 6.27 7.20
N LYS A 452 -26.14 5.46 6.15
CA LYS A 452 -24.98 4.60 5.91
C LYS A 452 -23.85 5.40 5.24
N SER A 453 -22.61 5.27 5.72
CA SER A 453 -21.41 5.39 4.88
C SER A 453 -21.00 3.99 4.43
N GLU A 454 -20.54 3.86 3.19
CA GLU A 454 -19.65 2.75 2.84
C GLU A 454 -18.30 2.96 3.56
N ILE A 455 -17.75 1.83 3.97
CA ILE A 455 -16.48 1.49 4.63
C ILE A 455 -15.44 2.63 4.76
N GLY A 456 -15.02 2.87 6.01
CA GLY A 456 -13.79 3.61 6.36
C GLY A 456 -14.01 5.05 6.83
N ARG A 457 -14.33 5.27 8.11
CA ARG A 457 -13.99 6.49 8.90
C ARG A 457 -14.38 6.36 10.40
N TRP A 458 -13.33 6.21 11.23
CA TRP A 458 -13.13 6.61 12.64
C TRP A 458 -13.93 6.01 13.82
N TYR A 459 -13.16 5.39 14.74
CA TYR A 459 -13.43 5.09 16.15
C TYR A 459 -13.37 6.36 17.03
N PRO A 460 -14.27 6.57 18.01
CA PRO A 460 -14.03 7.50 19.11
C PRO A 460 -14.06 6.83 20.49
N TYR A 461 -12.98 7.00 21.26
CA TYR A 461 -12.93 6.73 22.70
C TYR A 461 -13.19 8.04 23.47
N PHE A 462 -14.24 8.02 24.32
CA PHE A 462 -14.55 8.81 25.53
C PHE A 462 -14.47 10.35 25.57
N CYS A 463 -15.63 10.98 25.85
CA CYS A 463 -16.02 11.70 27.09
C CYS A 463 -17.29 12.52 26.78
N GLY A 464 -18.34 12.66 27.60
CA GLY A 464 -18.38 12.73 29.05
C GLY A 464 -19.10 14.02 29.46
N SER A 465 -20.34 13.87 29.95
CA SER A 465 -21.12 14.81 30.79
C SER A 465 -21.54 16.19 30.25
N ASP A 466 -22.84 16.28 29.95
CA ASP A 466 -23.67 17.48 30.04
C ASP A 466 -23.60 18.13 31.44
N LEU A 467 -23.13 19.38 31.48
CA LEU A 467 -23.62 20.41 32.40
C LEU A 467 -23.94 21.65 31.57
N ASN A 468 -25.17 22.14 31.64
CA ASN A 468 -25.56 23.39 31.01
C ASN A 468 -25.07 24.61 31.81
N ASP A 469 -24.77 25.67 31.08
CA ASP A 469 -24.21 26.98 31.46
C ASP A 469 -25.04 27.85 32.44
N ASP A 470 -26.01 27.28 33.18
CA ASP A 470 -26.78 28.02 34.20
C ASP A 470 -27.11 27.26 35.50
N GLY A 471 -26.61 26.03 35.67
CA GLY A 471 -26.58 25.35 36.97
C GLY A 471 -27.93 24.91 37.55
N THR A 472 -28.93 24.54 36.73
CA THR A 472 -30.14 23.85 37.23
C THR A 472 -30.60 22.67 36.36
N VAL A 473 -31.15 21.63 37.01
CA VAL A 473 -31.75 20.42 36.40
C VAL A 473 -33.22 20.35 36.82
N ASP A 474 -34.14 20.15 35.87
CA ASP A 474 -35.58 20.01 36.16
C ASP A 474 -35.95 18.55 36.44
N LEU A 475 -36.76 18.38 37.49
CA LEU A 475 -37.26 17.12 38.03
C LEU A 475 -38.53 16.69 37.29
N LEU A 476 -38.69 15.37 37.15
CA LEU A 476 -39.90 14.51 37.18
C LEU A 476 -39.71 13.45 36.07
N ASP A 477 -39.64 12.14 36.31
CA ASP A 477 -40.73 11.35 36.88
C ASP A 477 -40.28 9.88 37.10
N PHE A 478 -41.10 9.12 37.83
CA PHE A 478 -41.09 7.66 38.05
C PHE A 478 -40.31 7.09 39.23
N SER A 479 -40.89 7.32 40.41
CA SER A 479 -41.06 6.28 41.41
C SER A 479 -42.12 5.26 40.98
N GLU A 480 -41.75 3.99 40.78
CA GLU A 480 -42.50 2.83 41.31
C GLU A 480 -41.75 1.50 41.11
N PHE A 481 -41.69 0.74 42.21
CA PHE A 481 -41.59 -0.72 42.28
C PHE A 481 -40.22 -1.42 42.25
N ALA A 482 -39.54 -1.29 43.38
CA ALA A 482 -38.70 -2.34 43.94
C ALA A 482 -39.49 -3.63 44.28
N GLY A 483 -38.85 -4.79 44.08
CA GLY A 483 -39.20 -6.01 44.82
C GLY A 483 -38.63 -7.31 44.23
N TRP A 484 -37.44 -7.73 44.67
CA TRP A 484 -37.24 -8.94 45.51
C TRP A 484 -35.75 -9.18 45.82
N TRP A 485 -35.53 -9.72 47.02
CA TRP A 485 -34.26 -9.85 47.74
C TRP A 485 -33.93 -11.34 47.95
N MET A 486 -32.63 -11.64 48.11
CA MET A 486 -31.99 -12.81 48.75
C MET A 486 -31.58 -14.05 47.92
N ALA A 487 -30.27 -14.39 47.96
CA ALA A 487 -29.76 -15.53 48.76
C ALA A 487 -28.22 -15.57 48.91
N THR A 488 -27.74 -15.38 50.16
CA THR A 488 -26.58 -16.00 50.89
C THR A 488 -25.15 -15.81 50.34
N GLY A 489 -24.17 -15.12 50.95
CA GLY A 489 -23.64 -15.06 52.35
C GLY A 489 -22.28 -15.82 52.41
N ASP A 490 -21.10 -15.31 52.82
CA ASP A 490 -20.68 -14.34 53.85
C ASP A 490 -19.22 -13.78 53.64
N ASN A 491 -18.91 -12.64 54.34
CA ASN A 491 -17.62 -12.07 54.87
C ASN A 491 -16.80 -11.07 53.99
N ILE A 492 -16.48 -9.78 54.31
CA ILE A 492 -16.09 -8.99 55.54
C ILE A 492 -16.33 -7.44 55.29
N PRO A 493 -16.42 -6.53 56.30
CA PRO A 493 -17.33 -5.36 56.33
C PRO A 493 -16.72 -3.96 56.10
N ALA A 494 -17.50 -3.05 55.50
CA ALA A 494 -17.12 -1.68 55.10
C ALA A 494 -18.02 -0.57 55.69
N ASP A 495 -18.41 -0.68 56.96
CA ASP A 495 -19.18 0.36 57.68
C ASP A 495 -18.24 1.10 58.66
N LEU A 496 -17.94 2.37 58.35
CA LEU A 496 -16.95 3.18 59.08
C LEU A 496 -17.60 4.17 60.06
N ASN A 497 -18.91 4.39 59.97
CA ASN A 497 -19.65 5.30 60.84
C ASN A 497 -20.51 4.58 61.91
N GLY A 498 -20.70 3.27 61.78
CA GLY A 498 -21.33 2.40 62.76
C GLY A 498 -22.86 2.47 62.80
N ASP A 499 -23.49 2.91 61.71
CA ASP A 499 -24.95 2.92 61.56
C ASP A 499 -25.52 1.69 60.82
N CYS A 500 -24.63 0.75 60.46
CA CYS A 500 -24.91 -0.49 59.77
C CYS A 500 -25.41 -0.34 58.32
N ILE A 501 -25.16 0.81 57.68
CA ILE A 501 -25.42 1.08 56.26
C ILE A 501 -24.13 1.58 55.62
N VAL A 502 -23.69 0.98 54.51
CA VAL A 502 -22.54 1.48 53.73
C VAL A 502 -23.06 2.51 52.73
N ASP A 503 -22.77 3.79 52.97
CA ASP A 503 -23.26 4.88 52.13
C ASP A 503 -22.21 5.99 51.91
N ILE A 504 -22.61 7.06 51.23
CA ILE A 504 -21.71 8.17 50.89
C ILE A 504 -21.24 8.98 52.12
N LEU A 505 -21.85 8.78 53.29
CA LEU A 505 -21.44 9.40 54.54
C LEU A 505 -20.21 8.68 55.14
N ASP A 506 -19.97 7.41 54.81
CA ASP A 506 -18.71 6.72 55.13
C ASP A 506 -17.51 7.30 54.36
N LEU A 507 -17.75 7.78 53.13
CA LEU A 507 -16.75 8.48 52.31
C LEU A 507 -16.47 9.92 52.79
N GLY A 508 -17.41 10.54 53.50
CA GLY A 508 -17.26 11.88 54.07
C GLY A 508 -16.34 11.96 55.30
N ILE A 509 -16.13 10.86 56.02
CA ILE A 509 -15.28 10.82 57.23
C ILE A 509 -13.78 10.82 56.89
N PHE A 510 -13.40 10.47 55.65
CA PHE A 510 -11.99 10.42 55.25
C PHE A 510 -11.41 11.80 54.87
N ALA A 511 -12.24 12.79 54.54
CA ALA A 511 -11.80 14.05 53.94
C ALA A 511 -11.67 15.26 54.89
N ASP A 512 -12.02 15.16 56.18
CA ASP A 512 -12.19 16.33 57.08
C ASP A 512 -11.11 16.54 58.18
N ASN A 513 -9.90 15.94 58.08
CA ASN A 513 -8.84 16.16 59.08
C ASN A 513 -7.71 17.12 58.62
N PHE A 514 -7.98 18.42 58.81
CA PHE A 514 -7.15 19.61 58.56
C PHE A 514 -6.07 19.94 59.67
N LEU A 515 -4.87 20.42 59.24
CA LEU A 515 -3.92 21.45 59.78
C LEU A 515 -3.07 21.40 61.10
N SER A 516 -1.71 21.46 60.92
CA SER A 516 -0.55 22.21 61.57
C SER A 516 -0.25 22.20 63.11
N PRO A 517 0.89 22.73 63.69
CA PRO A 517 2.26 23.18 63.24
C PRO A 517 3.48 22.76 64.18
N GLU A 518 4.77 23.14 63.89
CA GLU A 518 5.83 23.72 64.80
C GLU A 518 7.35 23.63 64.36
N PHE A 519 8.03 24.81 64.21
CA PHE A 519 9.42 25.30 64.60
C PHE A 519 10.75 24.50 64.33
N THR A 520 12.00 25.02 64.13
CA THR A 520 12.79 26.28 64.34
C THR A 520 14.13 26.26 63.52
N GLY A 521 14.74 27.40 63.12
CA GLY A 521 16.22 27.61 63.28
C GLY A 521 17.14 28.37 62.25
N ILE A 522 17.29 29.71 62.37
CA ILE A 522 18.50 30.61 62.34
C ILE A 522 19.49 30.72 61.12
N TRP A 523 19.40 31.89 60.41
CA TRP A 523 20.35 32.85 59.71
C TRP A 523 21.79 32.52 59.21
N VAL A 524 22.20 33.04 58.03
CA VAL A 524 23.00 34.30 57.75
C VAL A 524 23.28 34.52 56.23
N GLN A 525 23.29 35.80 55.82
CA GLN A 525 23.50 36.45 54.51
C GLN A 525 24.95 36.46 53.96
N ASP A 526 25.14 36.40 52.63
CA ASP A 526 26.21 37.14 51.90
C ASP A 526 25.85 37.36 50.42
N ASP A 527 26.18 38.54 49.91
CA ASP A 527 25.81 39.11 48.61
C ASP A 527 26.81 38.71 47.50
N VAL A 528 26.37 38.68 46.22
CA VAL A 528 27.02 39.28 45.03
C VAL A 528 26.54 38.62 43.71
N THR A 529 25.58 39.32 43.09
CA THR A 529 25.36 39.58 41.64
C THR A 529 25.30 38.45 40.60
N SER A 530 24.10 38.18 40.08
CA SER A 530 23.83 38.19 38.63
C SER A 530 22.36 38.55 38.37
N PRO A 531 22.02 39.44 37.42
CA PRO A 531 20.69 40.03 37.28
C PRO A 531 19.76 39.16 36.43
N CYS A 532 18.72 38.62 37.05
CA CYS A 532 17.31 38.82 36.70
C CYS A 532 16.46 38.00 37.70
N ILE A 533 16.49 38.45 38.96
CA ILE A 533 15.53 38.12 40.01
C ILE A 533 14.90 39.44 40.42
N ASP A 534 13.58 39.41 40.61
CA ASP A 534 12.74 40.30 41.43
C ASP A 534 11.87 41.35 40.71
N ALA A 535 10.56 41.15 40.83
CA ALA A 535 9.58 42.23 40.95
C ALA A 535 8.43 41.81 41.89
N ALA A 536 8.74 41.56 43.17
CA ALA A 536 7.78 41.51 44.27
C ALA A 536 8.22 42.46 45.42
N ASP A 537 7.26 43.08 46.11
CA ASP A 537 7.52 44.10 47.13
C ASP A 537 8.14 43.49 48.41
N PRO A 538 9.38 43.86 48.81
CA PRO A 538 10.11 43.25 49.92
C PRO A 538 9.56 43.60 51.32
N CYS A 539 8.46 44.35 51.42
CA CYS A 539 7.81 44.68 52.69
C CYS A 539 6.69 43.70 53.10
N VAL A 540 6.33 42.72 52.25
CA VAL A 540 5.23 41.79 52.51
C VAL A 540 5.77 40.46 53.10
N PRO A 541 5.31 40.05 54.30
CA PRO A 541 5.63 38.72 54.83
C PRO A 541 5.13 37.62 53.89
N THR A 542 5.88 36.53 53.74
CA THR A 542 5.71 35.43 52.76
C THR A 542 4.44 34.57 52.92
N GLY A 543 3.29 35.16 53.24
CA GLY A 543 2.04 34.45 53.48
C GLY A 543 0.83 34.97 52.73
N ASP A 544 0.92 36.08 52.01
CA ASP A 544 -0.23 36.64 51.28
C ASP A 544 0.22 37.36 49.99
N GLU A 545 0.36 36.62 48.89
CA GLU A 545 0.15 37.21 47.56
C GLU A 545 -1.15 36.63 46.96
N PRO A 546 -2.18 37.45 46.69
CA PRO A 546 -3.43 36.97 46.11
C PRO A 546 -3.30 36.69 44.61
N TYR A 547 -4.16 35.79 44.13
CA TYR A 547 -4.39 35.45 42.72
C TYR A 547 -4.30 36.67 41.76
N PRO A 548 -3.62 36.55 40.59
CA PRO A 548 -3.39 35.32 39.83
C PRO A 548 -1.96 34.75 39.84
N ASN A 549 -1.00 35.29 40.60
CA ASN A 549 0.43 35.00 40.40
C ASN A 549 1.09 34.07 41.45
N GLY A 550 0.34 33.17 42.09
CA GLY A 550 0.90 32.19 43.04
C GLY A 550 1.21 30.82 42.38
N ASN A 551 2.49 30.41 42.40
CA ASN A 551 3.10 29.12 41.97
C ASN A 551 3.59 29.01 40.51
N ILE A 552 4.82 29.46 40.23
CA ILE A 552 5.63 28.93 39.11
C ILE A 552 6.90 28.27 39.68
N VAL A 553 7.10 26.98 39.43
CA VAL A 553 8.39 26.29 39.58
C VAL A 553 8.64 25.36 38.38
N ASN A 554 9.84 25.51 37.82
CA ASN A 554 10.57 24.73 36.82
C ASN A 554 10.24 23.23 36.72
N GLN A 555 10.13 22.72 35.49
CA GLN A 555 10.34 21.31 35.17
C GLN A 555 11.51 21.13 34.20
N GLY A 556 12.48 20.29 34.61
CA GLY A 556 13.65 19.84 33.87
C GLY A 556 14.53 18.95 34.76
N ALA A 557 15.00 17.81 34.23
CA ALA A 557 15.30 16.56 34.96
C ALA A 557 16.41 16.56 36.05
N TYR A 558 17.10 17.66 36.32
CA TYR A 558 18.16 17.70 37.36
C TYR A 558 17.98 18.80 38.42
N GLY A 559 16.81 19.43 38.50
CA GLY A 559 16.56 20.58 39.38
C GLY A 559 16.72 20.37 40.90
N THR A 560 17.07 19.17 41.37
CA THR A 560 17.22 18.88 42.81
C THR A 560 18.41 18.02 43.23
N THR A 561 19.34 17.65 42.34
CA THR A 561 20.49 16.79 42.69
C THR A 561 21.81 17.56 42.85
N ALA A 562 22.76 17.01 43.62
CA ALA A 562 24.11 17.58 43.79
C ALA A 562 24.98 17.38 42.53
N GLU A 563 24.46 16.62 41.56
CA GLU A 563 25.05 16.30 40.27
C GLU A 563 24.80 17.40 39.24
N ALA A 564 23.77 18.25 39.43
CA ALA A 564 23.50 19.44 38.62
C ALA A 564 24.58 20.53 38.70
N SER A 565 25.72 20.23 39.35
CA SER A 565 26.85 21.15 39.54
C SER A 565 28.22 20.48 39.33
N LYS A 566 28.31 19.36 38.60
CA LYS A 566 29.59 18.70 38.30
C LYS A 566 29.82 18.58 36.79
N SER A 567 30.96 19.08 36.31
CA SER A 567 31.53 18.74 35.01
C SER A 567 32.65 17.69 35.16
N PRO A 568 32.90 16.81 34.16
CA PRO A 568 33.97 15.82 34.23
C PRO A 568 35.34 16.52 34.23
N SER A 569 36.13 16.28 35.27
CA SER A 569 37.47 16.85 35.34
C SER A 569 38.41 16.17 34.34
N GLY A 570 38.75 16.89 33.28
CA GLY A 570 40.09 16.82 32.71
C GLY A 570 40.16 16.60 31.20
N GLN A 571 40.24 17.70 30.46
CA GLN A 571 41.20 17.88 29.38
C GLN A 571 41.49 19.38 29.16
N THR A 572 42.70 19.69 28.69
CA THR A 572 43.31 21.01 28.81
C THR A 572 43.10 21.87 27.56
N GLY A 573 42.37 22.97 27.66
CA GLY A 573 42.26 23.96 26.58
C GLY A 573 41.46 25.22 26.97
N TYR A 574 41.95 26.02 27.93
CA TYR A 574 41.20 27.15 28.49
C TYR A 574 40.66 28.18 27.47
N CYS A 575 39.33 28.34 27.51
CA CYS A 575 38.66 29.59 27.18
C CYS A 575 38.91 30.65 28.26
N THR A 576 39.09 31.92 27.88
CA THR A 576 39.35 33.02 28.85
C THR A 576 38.08 33.56 29.52
N GLN A 577 36.91 33.03 29.15
CA GLN A 577 35.61 33.25 29.76
C GLN A 577 34.84 31.93 29.67
N ASP A 578 34.19 31.52 30.76
CA ASP A 578 33.22 30.42 30.71
C ASP A 578 32.08 30.83 29.77
N ILE A 579 31.89 30.06 28.69
CA ILE A 579 30.81 30.27 27.74
C ILE A 579 29.69 29.31 28.17
N ALA A 580 28.60 29.86 28.70
CA ALA A 580 27.44 29.05 29.06
C ALA A 580 26.83 28.43 27.79
N GLY A 581 26.75 27.09 27.74
CA GLY A 581 26.24 26.33 26.58
C GLY A 581 27.30 25.62 25.73
N ASP A 582 28.58 25.85 25.99
CA ASP A 582 29.71 25.10 25.41
C ASP A 582 29.93 23.84 26.26
N LEU A 583 29.37 22.70 25.82
CA LEU A 583 29.33 21.45 26.57
C LEU A 583 30.54 20.56 26.30
N ASN A 584 31.21 20.74 25.16
CA ASN A 584 32.43 20.01 24.80
C ASN A 584 33.73 20.76 25.09
N GLU A 585 33.63 21.99 25.63
CA GLU A 585 34.73 22.88 26.01
C GLU A 585 35.65 23.29 24.84
N ASP A 586 35.11 23.38 23.61
CA ASP A 586 35.88 23.75 22.41
C ASP A 586 35.92 25.26 22.12
N CYS A 587 35.37 26.07 23.04
CA CYS A 587 35.23 27.52 22.95
C CYS A 587 34.20 28.00 21.92
N LYS A 588 33.27 27.16 21.51
CA LYS A 588 32.13 27.51 20.66
C LYS A 588 30.86 26.92 21.25
N ILE A 589 29.74 27.49 20.83
CA ILE A 589 28.44 26.85 20.98
C ILE A 589 28.05 26.48 19.56
N ASP A 590 28.13 25.20 19.24
CA ASP A 590 27.77 24.69 17.93
C ASP A 590 26.95 23.39 18.01
N PHE A 591 26.63 22.81 16.84
CA PHE A 591 25.80 21.62 16.77
C PHE A 591 26.39 20.42 17.51
N ASN A 592 27.70 20.39 17.78
CA ASN A 592 28.29 19.32 18.57
C ASN A 592 27.99 19.46 20.07
N ASP A 593 27.85 20.69 20.58
CA ASP A 593 27.34 20.94 21.94
C ASP A 593 25.86 20.57 22.04
N PHE A 594 25.07 20.95 21.03
CA PHE A 594 23.67 20.59 20.95
C PHE A 594 23.46 19.08 20.84
N ALA A 595 24.29 18.36 20.08
CA ALA A 595 24.25 16.90 19.97
C ALA A 595 24.59 16.21 21.31
N ILE A 596 25.53 16.76 22.10
CA ILE A 596 25.81 16.25 23.45
C ILE A 596 24.62 16.48 24.37
N MET A 597 23.95 17.63 24.27
CA MET A 597 22.73 17.91 25.03
C MET A 597 21.57 16.98 24.62
N ALA A 598 21.33 16.81 23.32
CA ALA A 598 20.26 15.95 22.77
C ALA A 598 20.49 14.48 23.09
N SER A 599 21.73 13.98 23.02
CA SER A 599 22.06 12.60 23.39
C SER A 599 21.75 12.28 24.86
N SER A 600 21.72 13.28 25.74
CA SER A 600 21.33 13.12 27.15
C SER A 600 19.84 13.27 27.43
N TRP A 601 19.06 13.81 26.48
CA TRP A 601 17.60 13.89 26.53
C TRP A 601 16.93 12.60 26.03
N LEU A 602 17.58 11.87 25.13
CA LEU A 602 17.07 10.66 24.48
C LEU A 602 17.27 9.37 25.30
N GLU A 603 17.88 9.41 26.49
CA GLU A 603 18.09 8.23 27.37
C GLU A 603 16.87 7.90 28.27
N GLY A 604 15.65 8.18 27.81
CA GLY A 604 14.42 7.77 28.47
C GLY A 604 13.75 6.63 27.72
N GLU A 605 13.89 5.38 28.21
CA GLU A 605 13.10 4.24 27.72
C GLU A 605 11.60 4.53 27.94
N PHE A 606 10.88 4.91 26.88
CA PHE A 606 9.43 5.00 26.86
C PHE A 606 8.89 3.77 26.14
N ALA A 607 8.15 2.93 26.88
CA ALA A 607 7.57 1.69 26.40
C ALA A 607 6.56 1.94 25.27
N GLU A 608 6.86 1.35 24.12
CA GLU A 608 6.04 1.23 22.90
C GLU A 608 4.63 0.70 23.21
N PRO A 609 3.59 1.06 22.43
CA PRO A 609 2.32 0.36 22.51
C PRO A 609 2.53 -1.12 22.10
N ASN A 610 2.24 -2.02 23.04
CA ASN A 610 2.39 -3.46 22.82
C ASN A 610 1.43 -3.96 21.71
N PHE A 611 1.78 -5.06 21.05
CA PHE A 611 0.87 -5.95 20.33
C PHE A 611 -0.40 -6.17 21.15
N ALA A 612 -1.52 -5.56 20.74
CA ALA A 612 -2.81 -5.92 21.31
C ALA A 612 -3.29 -7.19 20.64
N GLU A 613 -3.38 -8.29 21.39
CA GLU A 613 -4.19 -9.44 21.00
C GLU A 613 -5.65 -8.99 20.97
N GLU A 614 -6.23 -8.88 19.78
CA GLU A 614 -7.62 -8.47 19.58
C GLU A 614 -8.54 -9.67 19.77
N TRP A 615 -8.21 -10.79 19.11
CA TRP A 615 -8.94 -12.04 19.27
C TRP A 615 -8.08 -13.26 18.97
N VAL A 616 -8.51 -14.39 19.53
CA VAL A 616 -7.96 -15.72 19.27
C VAL A 616 -9.09 -16.66 18.87
N ALA A 617 -9.03 -17.17 17.65
CA ALA A 617 -9.93 -18.18 17.13
C ALA A 617 -9.26 -19.56 17.20
N ARG A 618 -10.01 -20.56 17.69
CA ARG A 618 -9.56 -21.95 17.70
C ARG A 618 -10.58 -22.84 17.06
N TYR A 619 -10.11 -23.76 16.21
CA TYR A 619 -10.95 -24.75 15.57
C TYR A 619 -10.48 -26.16 15.92
N ASN A 620 -11.36 -26.88 16.61
CA ASN A 620 -11.23 -28.32 16.88
C ASN A 620 -12.23 -29.05 15.98
N GLY A 621 -11.69 -29.91 15.13
CA GLY A 621 -12.40 -30.64 14.13
C GLY A 621 -13.41 -31.65 14.69
N PRO A 622 -14.29 -32.17 13.84
CA PRO A 622 -15.28 -33.20 14.18
C PRO A 622 -14.70 -34.48 14.81
N GLY A 623 -13.42 -34.79 14.59
CA GLY A 623 -12.75 -35.97 15.14
C GLY A 623 -12.33 -35.83 16.60
N ASP A 624 -12.32 -34.62 17.17
CA ASP A 624 -11.74 -34.30 18.49
C ASP A 624 -10.29 -34.85 18.64
N ASP A 625 -9.47 -34.70 17.59
CA ASP A 625 -8.08 -35.18 17.51
C ASP A 625 -7.20 -34.12 16.81
N SER A 626 -5.93 -34.42 16.51
CA SER A 626 -4.95 -33.44 16.02
C SER A 626 -5.33 -32.78 14.68
N ASP A 627 -5.68 -31.50 14.74
CA ASP A 627 -5.87 -30.58 13.64
C ASP A 627 -4.68 -29.61 13.54
N ARG A 628 -4.24 -29.31 12.31
CA ARG A 628 -3.14 -28.37 12.06
C ARG A 628 -3.41 -27.41 10.90
N ALA A 629 -3.26 -26.11 11.17
CA ALA A 629 -3.23 -25.07 10.14
C ALA A 629 -1.80 -24.85 9.63
N TYR A 630 -1.66 -24.59 8.33
CA TYR A 630 -0.37 -24.35 7.69
C TYR A 630 -0.30 -23.08 6.87
N ALA A 631 -1.43 -22.59 6.36
CA ALA A 631 -1.44 -21.42 5.50
C ALA A 631 -2.65 -20.53 5.80
N ILE A 632 -2.42 -19.23 5.62
CA ILE A 632 -3.39 -18.15 5.79
C ILE A 632 -3.30 -17.21 4.59
N VAL A 633 -4.44 -16.69 4.15
CA VAL A 633 -4.50 -15.62 3.13
C VAL A 633 -5.65 -14.68 3.49
N ILE A 634 -5.50 -13.41 3.09
CA ILE A 634 -6.50 -12.37 3.28
C ILE A 634 -6.94 -11.89 1.89
N ASP A 635 -8.23 -11.66 1.69
CA ASP A 635 -8.76 -11.09 0.44
C ASP A 635 -8.83 -9.56 0.46
N ASN A 636 -9.16 -8.95 -0.68
CA ASN A 636 -9.25 -7.49 -0.81
C ASN A 636 -10.37 -6.84 0.04
N ALA A 637 -11.20 -7.64 0.71
CA ALA A 637 -12.21 -7.18 1.65
C ALA A 637 -11.84 -7.56 3.10
N ASP A 638 -10.56 -7.81 3.33
CA ASP A 638 -9.94 -8.17 4.61
C ASP A 638 -10.52 -9.44 5.27
N ASN A 639 -11.15 -10.32 4.49
CA ASN A 639 -11.60 -11.58 5.04
C ASN A 639 -10.43 -12.55 5.19
N VAL A 640 -10.40 -13.27 6.31
CA VAL A 640 -9.30 -14.17 6.68
C VAL A 640 -9.65 -15.62 6.34
N TYR A 641 -8.80 -16.29 5.56
CA TYR A 641 -8.95 -17.69 5.19
C TYR A 641 -7.78 -18.51 5.68
N VAL A 642 -8.06 -19.57 6.44
CA VAL A 642 -7.04 -20.46 7.02
C VAL A 642 -7.26 -21.87 6.53
N THR A 643 -6.19 -22.56 6.15
CA THR A 643 -6.27 -23.97 5.71
C THR A 643 -5.21 -24.86 6.36
N GLY A 644 -5.50 -26.15 6.37
CA GLY A 644 -4.61 -27.23 6.77
C GLY A 644 -5.35 -28.55 6.76
N TYR A 645 -5.11 -29.41 7.76
CA TYR A 645 -5.85 -30.67 7.89
C TYR A 645 -6.48 -30.87 9.25
N SER A 646 -7.55 -31.65 9.30
CA SER A 646 -8.30 -31.92 10.52
C SER A 646 -8.87 -33.34 10.53
N VAL A 647 -8.91 -33.99 11.69
CA VAL A 647 -9.41 -35.38 11.78
C VAL A 647 -10.92 -35.43 11.62
N GLY A 648 -11.41 -36.32 10.74
CA GLY A 648 -12.84 -36.52 10.48
C GLY A 648 -13.55 -37.39 11.52
N ASN A 649 -14.89 -37.32 11.56
CA ASN A 649 -15.74 -38.20 12.39
C ASN A 649 -15.57 -39.70 12.06
N VAL A 650 -15.25 -40.00 10.79
CA VAL A 650 -15.03 -41.34 10.24
C VAL A 650 -14.04 -41.19 9.10
N GLY A 651 -12.77 -41.57 9.28
CA GLY A 651 -11.78 -41.37 8.22
C GLY A 651 -10.38 -41.09 8.77
N GLY A 652 -9.52 -40.55 7.91
CA GLY A 652 -8.21 -40.01 8.28
C GLY A 652 -8.29 -38.51 8.53
N ASP A 653 -7.18 -37.83 8.26
CA ASP A 653 -7.12 -36.37 8.23
C ASP A 653 -7.76 -35.88 6.92
N ASP A 654 -8.58 -34.84 6.96
CA ASP A 654 -9.20 -34.23 5.78
C ASP A 654 -8.70 -32.80 5.62
N TYR A 655 -8.80 -32.20 4.43
CA TYR A 655 -8.59 -30.75 4.31
C TYR A 655 -9.65 -30.05 5.15
N SER A 656 -9.24 -29.02 5.89
CA SER A 656 -10.15 -28.10 6.57
C SER A 656 -9.77 -26.69 6.17
N THR A 657 -10.74 -25.93 5.66
CA THR A 657 -10.57 -24.51 5.33
C THR A 657 -11.65 -23.71 6.02
N ILE A 658 -11.24 -22.62 6.65
CA ILE A 658 -12.07 -21.80 7.52
C ILE A 658 -11.99 -20.37 7.04
N LYS A 659 -13.15 -19.70 6.98
CA LYS A 659 -13.23 -18.24 6.86
C LYS A 659 -13.59 -17.66 8.21
N TYR A 660 -12.79 -16.72 8.70
CA TYR A 660 -13.05 -15.98 9.93
C TYR A 660 -13.55 -14.58 9.64
N ASP A 661 -14.42 -14.05 10.52
CA ASP A 661 -14.74 -12.64 10.56
C ASP A 661 -13.52 -11.87 11.09
N PRO A 662 -12.99 -10.89 10.34
CA PRO A 662 -11.78 -10.17 10.76
C PRO A 662 -11.98 -9.34 12.03
N THR A 663 -13.22 -9.03 12.41
CA THR A 663 -13.57 -8.16 13.54
C THR A 663 -13.47 -8.90 14.87
N ASP A 664 -14.00 -10.13 14.93
CA ASP A 664 -14.19 -10.85 16.20
C ASP A 664 -13.67 -12.30 16.18
N GLY A 665 -13.11 -12.75 15.05
CA GLY A 665 -12.56 -14.09 14.89
C GLY A 665 -13.61 -15.20 14.83
N ASN A 666 -14.90 -14.86 14.69
CA ASN A 666 -15.94 -15.88 14.55
C ASN A 666 -15.83 -16.63 13.23
N GLU A 667 -16.09 -17.94 13.25
CA GLU A 667 -16.17 -18.76 12.04
C GLU A 667 -17.38 -18.34 11.20
N LEU A 668 -17.13 -17.79 10.01
CA LEU A 668 -18.17 -17.50 9.03
C LEU A 668 -18.58 -18.76 8.27
N TRP A 669 -17.61 -19.57 7.88
CA TRP A 669 -17.84 -20.92 7.37
C TRP A 669 -16.62 -21.82 7.57
N VAL A 670 -16.89 -23.13 7.58
CA VAL A 670 -15.90 -24.20 7.59
C VAL A 670 -16.25 -25.20 6.51
N VAL A 671 -15.30 -25.50 5.63
CA VAL A 671 -15.45 -26.49 4.56
C VAL A 671 -14.38 -27.57 4.70
N ARG A 672 -14.74 -28.80 4.30
CA ARG A 672 -13.85 -29.96 4.36
C ARG A 672 -13.79 -30.70 3.04
N TYR A 673 -12.65 -31.30 2.74
CA TYR A 673 -12.46 -32.18 1.59
C TYR A 673 -11.77 -33.49 2.03
N ASP A 674 -12.50 -34.61 1.91
CA ASP A 674 -12.16 -35.99 2.38
C ASP A 674 -11.78 -36.93 1.21
N GLY A 675 -11.41 -36.34 0.07
CA GLY A 675 -10.90 -37.06 -1.07
C GLY A 675 -11.83 -38.18 -1.60
N PRO A 676 -11.35 -38.99 -2.54
CA PRO A 676 -12.09 -40.12 -3.11
C PRO A 676 -12.01 -41.39 -2.25
N LEU A 677 -11.02 -41.50 -1.36
CA LEU A 677 -10.81 -42.68 -0.52
C LEU A 677 -11.35 -42.56 0.91
N GLY A 678 -11.75 -41.37 1.35
CA GLY A 678 -12.18 -41.16 2.73
C GLY A 678 -11.03 -41.36 3.73
N SER A 679 -9.84 -40.88 3.39
CA SER A 679 -8.58 -41.21 4.08
C SER A 679 -7.69 -39.97 4.18
N THR A 680 -6.40 -40.11 4.45
CA THR A 680 -5.52 -38.97 4.72
C THR A 680 -5.41 -38.00 3.53
N ASP A 681 -5.76 -36.75 3.80
CA ASP A 681 -5.71 -35.60 2.91
C ASP A 681 -5.16 -34.40 3.70
N HIS A 682 -4.01 -33.85 3.29
CA HIS A 682 -3.39 -32.68 3.92
C HIS A 682 -3.35 -31.48 2.97
N ALA A 683 -4.01 -30.38 3.33
CA ALA A 683 -3.84 -29.10 2.66
C ALA A 683 -2.52 -28.45 3.11
N GLN A 684 -1.85 -27.77 2.17
CA GLN A 684 -0.53 -27.16 2.40
C GLN A 684 -0.53 -25.66 2.10
N ALA A 685 -1.33 -25.22 1.12
CA ALA A 685 -1.34 -23.81 0.70
C ALA A 685 -2.73 -23.37 0.25
N VAL A 686 -3.00 -22.07 0.41
CA VAL A 686 -4.24 -21.41 0.01
C VAL A 686 -3.91 -20.12 -0.75
N ALA A 687 -4.73 -19.79 -1.74
CA ALA A 687 -4.73 -18.51 -2.44
C ALA A 687 -6.17 -18.03 -2.67
N VAL A 688 -6.35 -16.73 -2.86
CA VAL A 688 -7.67 -16.11 -3.12
C VAL A 688 -7.59 -15.22 -4.36
N ASP A 689 -8.63 -15.26 -5.20
CA ASP A 689 -8.71 -14.34 -6.34
C ASP A 689 -9.43 -13.03 -5.96
N SER A 690 -9.39 -12.04 -6.87
CA SER A 690 -10.02 -10.73 -6.67
C SER A 690 -11.54 -10.78 -6.50
N SER A 691 -12.19 -11.91 -6.84
CA SER A 691 -13.62 -12.13 -6.61
C SER A 691 -13.90 -12.81 -5.26
N GLY A 692 -12.87 -13.08 -4.46
CA GLY A 692 -12.98 -13.76 -3.17
C GLY A 692 -13.12 -15.28 -3.28
N ASN A 693 -12.88 -15.90 -4.44
CA ASN A 693 -12.89 -17.36 -4.53
C ASN A 693 -11.60 -17.92 -3.94
N VAL A 694 -11.73 -18.99 -3.17
CA VAL A 694 -10.63 -19.59 -2.40
C VAL A 694 -10.15 -20.85 -3.09
N TYR A 695 -8.83 -20.97 -3.28
CA TYR A 695 -8.18 -22.12 -3.90
C TYR A 695 -7.24 -22.77 -2.90
N VAL A 696 -7.46 -24.05 -2.62
CA VAL A 696 -6.71 -24.82 -1.61
C VAL A 696 -6.04 -25.98 -2.28
N THR A 697 -4.75 -26.20 -2.01
CA THR A 697 -4.01 -27.33 -2.57
C THR A 697 -3.23 -28.12 -1.53
N GLY A 698 -2.99 -29.40 -1.81
CA GLY A 698 -2.13 -30.24 -1.00
C GLY A 698 -2.04 -31.66 -1.53
N ASN A 699 -1.83 -32.63 -0.62
CA ASN A 699 -1.77 -34.05 -0.96
C ASN A 699 -3.04 -34.79 -0.52
N SER A 700 -3.60 -35.64 -1.38
CA SER A 700 -4.83 -36.39 -1.09
C SER A 700 -4.74 -37.84 -1.54
N ALA A 701 -5.22 -38.78 -0.72
CA ALA A 701 -5.17 -40.20 -1.01
C ALA A 701 -6.01 -40.59 -2.24
N GLY A 702 -5.39 -41.19 -3.25
CA GLY A 702 -6.03 -41.54 -4.52
C GLY A 702 -6.41 -43.00 -4.69
N ALA A 703 -7.52 -43.25 -5.40
CA ALA A 703 -8.03 -44.60 -5.60
C ALA A 703 -7.18 -45.41 -6.60
N GLY A 704 -6.34 -46.30 -6.08
CA GLY A 704 -5.41 -47.09 -6.89
C GLY A 704 -4.09 -46.38 -7.21
N THR A 705 -3.86 -45.22 -6.60
CA THR A 705 -2.60 -44.46 -6.59
C THR A 705 -2.14 -44.29 -5.13
N TYR A 706 -1.10 -43.48 -4.88
CA TYR A 706 -0.70 -43.11 -3.52
C TYR A 706 -1.33 -41.76 -3.15
N PHE A 707 -0.55 -40.80 -2.64
CA PHE A 707 -1.00 -39.42 -2.53
C PHE A 707 -0.94 -38.77 -3.91
N ASP A 708 -1.98 -38.07 -4.31
CA ASP A 708 -2.04 -37.23 -5.51
C ASP A 708 -2.10 -35.76 -5.09
N TYR A 709 -1.89 -34.84 -6.02
CA TYR A 709 -2.30 -33.45 -5.83
C TYR A 709 -3.83 -33.42 -5.77
N ALA A 710 -4.38 -32.64 -4.85
CA ALA A 710 -5.76 -32.19 -4.94
C ALA A 710 -5.77 -30.67 -4.79
N THR A 711 -6.49 -30.01 -5.70
CA THR A 711 -6.72 -28.58 -5.69
C THR A 711 -8.22 -28.35 -5.72
N VAL A 712 -8.75 -27.63 -4.74
CA VAL A 712 -10.18 -27.39 -4.58
C VAL A 712 -10.44 -25.90 -4.67
N LYS A 713 -11.46 -25.51 -5.44
CA LYS A 713 -11.96 -24.14 -5.48
C LYS A 713 -13.28 -24.03 -4.73
N TYR A 714 -13.39 -23.03 -3.87
CA TYR A 714 -14.62 -22.62 -3.20
C TYR A 714 -15.04 -21.21 -3.65
N ASP A 715 -16.35 -20.96 -3.69
CA ASP A 715 -16.88 -19.60 -3.79
C ASP A 715 -16.69 -18.83 -2.45
N PRO A 716 -16.91 -17.50 -2.41
CA PRO A 716 -16.75 -16.72 -1.18
C PRO A 716 -17.62 -17.17 0.01
N ASN A 717 -18.66 -17.99 -0.24
CA ASN A 717 -19.57 -18.54 0.75
C ASN A 717 -19.19 -19.97 1.18
N GLY A 718 -18.06 -20.51 0.70
CA GLY A 718 -17.60 -21.86 1.01
C GLY A 718 -18.25 -22.97 0.16
N SER A 719 -18.97 -22.64 -0.92
CA SER A 719 -19.51 -23.68 -1.80
C SER A 719 -18.40 -24.21 -2.71
N GLU A 720 -18.19 -25.53 -2.72
CA GLU A 720 -17.25 -26.17 -3.66
C GLU A 720 -17.70 -25.93 -5.11
N LEU A 721 -16.81 -25.36 -5.92
CA LEU A 721 -17.03 -25.08 -7.34
C LEU A 721 -16.42 -26.18 -8.21
N TRP A 722 -15.19 -26.59 -7.92
CA TRP A 722 -14.53 -27.69 -8.61
C TRP A 722 -13.39 -28.29 -7.78
N VAL A 723 -13.01 -29.51 -8.16
CA VAL A 723 -11.84 -30.23 -7.63
C VAL A 723 -11.01 -30.73 -8.82
N ALA A 724 -9.74 -30.34 -8.85
CA ALA A 724 -8.74 -30.85 -9.77
C ALA A 724 -7.79 -31.82 -9.03
N ARG A 725 -7.40 -32.91 -9.70
CA ARG A 725 -6.45 -33.89 -9.16
C ARG A 725 -5.38 -34.23 -10.17
N TYR A 726 -4.15 -34.38 -9.69
CA TYR A 726 -3.02 -34.79 -10.52
C TYR A 726 -2.20 -35.88 -9.83
N ASN A 727 -2.06 -37.03 -10.49
CA ASN A 727 -1.48 -38.27 -9.99
C ASN A 727 -0.20 -38.70 -10.72
N GLY A 728 0.40 -37.77 -11.46
CA GLY A 728 1.63 -37.98 -12.22
C GLY A 728 1.53 -39.04 -13.34
N PRO A 729 2.62 -39.27 -14.08
CA PRO A 729 2.65 -40.21 -15.20
C PRO A 729 2.60 -41.68 -14.75
N ASP A 730 3.00 -41.97 -13.50
CA ASP A 730 3.20 -43.33 -12.99
C ASP A 730 2.29 -43.70 -11.81
N ASN A 731 1.29 -42.87 -11.48
CA ASN A 731 0.35 -43.11 -10.37
C ASN A 731 1.06 -43.32 -9.02
N GLN A 732 2.20 -42.67 -8.84
CA GLN A 732 3.00 -42.77 -7.62
C GLN A 732 2.53 -41.72 -6.61
N SER A 733 3.37 -41.41 -5.63
CA SER A 733 3.05 -40.36 -4.65
C SER A 733 3.53 -39.03 -5.18
N ASP A 734 2.64 -38.05 -5.15
CA ASP A 734 2.80 -36.68 -5.58
C ASP A 734 2.42 -35.75 -4.42
N THR A 735 3.14 -34.64 -4.27
CA THR A 735 2.93 -33.69 -3.18
C THR A 735 2.93 -32.26 -3.71
N ALA A 736 1.79 -31.57 -3.59
CA ALA A 736 1.68 -30.14 -3.84
C ALA A 736 2.18 -29.37 -2.62
N MET A 737 2.88 -28.26 -2.84
CA MET A 737 3.52 -27.45 -1.80
C MET A 737 3.03 -26.01 -1.80
N ALA A 738 2.80 -25.39 -2.96
CA ALA A 738 2.40 -24.00 -3.06
C ALA A 738 1.41 -23.75 -4.20
N ILE A 739 0.62 -22.69 -4.06
CA ILE A 739 -0.37 -22.23 -5.03
C ILE A 739 -0.30 -20.71 -5.18
N ALA A 740 -0.49 -20.21 -6.40
CA ALA A 740 -0.68 -18.79 -6.69
C ALA A 740 -1.76 -18.63 -7.77
N VAL A 741 -2.46 -17.49 -7.75
CA VAL A 741 -3.48 -17.15 -8.74
C VAL A 741 -3.13 -15.83 -9.40
N ASP A 742 -3.27 -15.76 -10.72
CA ASP A 742 -3.10 -14.51 -11.46
C ASP A 742 -4.42 -13.76 -11.65
N SER A 743 -4.33 -12.48 -11.97
CA SER A 743 -5.49 -11.61 -12.24
C SER A 743 -6.27 -11.99 -13.51
N SER A 744 -5.70 -12.84 -14.37
CA SER A 744 -6.33 -13.34 -15.60
C SER A 744 -7.11 -14.64 -15.41
N GLY A 745 -7.16 -15.20 -14.19
CA GLY A 745 -7.85 -16.43 -13.88
C GLY A 745 -7.03 -17.72 -14.10
N GLY A 746 -5.71 -17.63 -14.08
CA GLY A 746 -4.80 -18.77 -14.03
C GLY A 746 -4.52 -19.21 -12.59
N VAL A 747 -4.63 -20.51 -12.31
CA VAL A 747 -4.29 -21.11 -11.00
C VAL A 747 -3.04 -21.96 -11.15
N TYR A 748 -1.95 -21.62 -10.48
CA TYR A 748 -0.65 -22.29 -10.61
C TYR A 748 -0.33 -23.04 -9.34
N VAL A 749 -0.16 -24.36 -9.45
CA VAL A 749 0.15 -25.26 -8.33
C VAL A 749 1.51 -25.90 -8.57
N THR A 750 2.39 -25.86 -7.58
CA THR A 750 3.72 -26.46 -7.68
C THR A 750 4.04 -27.41 -6.54
N GLY A 751 4.97 -28.34 -6.77
CA GLY A 751 5.47 -29.29 -5.78
C GLY A 751 6.37 -30.34 -6.44
N CYS A 752 6.24 -31.60 -6.01
CA CYS A 752 6.98 -32.70 -6.63
C CYS A 752 6.12 -33.93 -6.97
N SER A 753 6.53 -34.69 -7.97
CA SER A 753 5.85 -35.91 -8.44
C SER A 753 6.84 -37.02 -8.75
N LYS A 754 6.50 -38.25 -8.39
CA LYS A 754 7.36 -39.42 -8.68
C LYS A 754 7.22 -39.90 -10.12
N ASN A 755 8.36 -40.14 -10.77
CA ASN A 755 8.43 -40.85 -12.05
C ASN A 755 8.51 -42.39 -11.87
N ALA A 756 8.57 -43.11 -12.99
CA ALA A 756 8.72 -44.57 -13.07
C ALA A 756 9.95 -45.11 -12.33
N ASP A 757 11.03 -44.32 -12.28
CA ASP A 757 12.26 -44.62 -11.54
C ASP A 757 12.15 -44.34 -10.03
N LYS A 758 11.00 -43.82 -9.57
CA LYS A 758 10.66 -43.43 -8.19
C LYS A 758 11.43 -42.23 -7.67
N ILE A 759 11.99 -41.43 -8.58
CA ILE A 759 12.62 -40.15 -8.28
C ILE A 759 11.57 -39.05 -8.37
N TYR A 760 11.69 -38.06 -7.50
CA TYR A 760 10.79 -36.90 -7.47
C TYR A 760 11.33 -35.86 -8.42
N ASP A 761 10.48 -35.33 -9.30
CA ASP A 761 10.80 -34.17 -10.13
C ASP A 761 9.88 -33.01 -9.73
N TYR A 762 10.29 -31.78 -10.08
CA TYR A 762 9.40 -30.63 -10.00
C TYR A 762 8.18 -30.89 -10.86
N VAL A 763 7.02 -30.46 -10.37
CA VAL A 763 5.82 -30.34 -11.17
C VAL A 763 5.18 -29.00 -10.90
N THR A 764 4.85 -28.29 -11.96
CA THR A 764 4.03 -27.08 -11.92
C THR A 764 2.87 -27.26 -12.88
N ILE A 765 1.66 -26.96 -12.42
CA ILE A 765 0.42 -27.17 -13.16
C ILE A 765 -0.33 -25.86 -13.21
N LYS A 766 -0.81 -25.48 -14.39
CA LYS A 766 -1.80 -24.42 -14.53
C LYS A 766 -3.19 -25.02 -14.70
N TYR A 767 -4.14 -24.60 -13.87
CA TYR A 767 -5.56 -24.88 -14.04
C TYR A 767 -6.31 -23.63 -14.50
N ASP A 768 -7.39 -23.86 -15.25
CA ASP A 768 -8.40 -22.85 -15.57
C ASP A 768 -9.24 -22.54 -14.31
N ALA A 769 -9.26 -21.28 -13.86
CA ALA A 769 -9.98 -20.90 -12.65
C ALA A 769 -11.50 -21.13 -12.71
N ALA A 770 -12.12 -21.12 -13.90
CA ALA A 770 -13.56 -21.27 -14.04
C ALA A 770 -14.01 -22.71 -13.87
N ASN A 771 -13.21 -23.68 -14.35
CA ASN A 771 -13.66 -25.08 -14.45
C ASN A 771 -12.67 -26.12 -13.87
N GLY A 772 -11.47 -25.70 -13.46
CA GLY A 772 -10.45 -26.59 -12.88
C GLY A 772 -9.77 -27.50 -13.90
N ASN A 773 -9.96 -27.28 -15.21
CA ASN A 773 -9.29 -28.07 -16.23
C ASN A 773 -7.79 -27.77 -16.22
N GLU A 774 -6.99 -28.83 -16.33
CA GLU A 774 -5.55 -28.73 -16.56
C GLU A 774 -5.30 -28.07 -17.92
N LEU A 775 -4.63 -26.91 -17.90
CA LEU A 775 -4.23 -26.17 -19.09
C LEU A 775 -2.85 -26.62 -19.57
N TRP A 776 -1.91 -26.76 -18.64
CA TRP A 776 -0.60 -27.34 -18.91
C TRP A 776 0.05 -27.90 -17.64
N VAL A 777 0.99 -28.83 -17.85
CA VAL A 777 1.86 -29.40 -16.81
C VAL A 777 3.31 -29.27 -17.27
N ALA A 778 4.11 -28.59 -16.47
CA ALA A 778 5.55 -28.51 -16.62
C ALA A 778 6.23 -29.43 -15.60
N ARG A 779 7.24 -30.18 -16.06
CA ARG A 779 8.07 -31.02 -15.20
C ARG A 779 9.53 -30.66 -15.41
N TYR A 780 10.27 -30.49 -14.33
CA TYR A 780 11.70 -30.20 -14.38
C TYR A 780 12.49 -31.26 -13.62
N ASN A 781 13.44 -31.87 -14.33
CA ASN A 781 14.38 -32.86 -13.82
C ASN A 781 15.79 -32.27 -13.89
N GLY A 782 16.40 -32.08 -12.73
CA GLY A 782 17.70 -31.43 -12.59
C GLY A 782 18.82 -32.14 -13.35
N PRO A 783 19.96 -31.45 -13.55
CA PRO A 783 21.10 -32.01 -14.27
C PRO A 783 21.70 -33.27 -13.60
N GLY A 784 21.47 -33.46 -12.29
CA GLY A 784 21.90 -34.64 -11.53
C GLY A 784 20.97 -35.85 -11.63
N ASN A 785 19.79 -35.72 -12.25
CA ASN A 785 18.76 -36.77 -12.33
C ASN A 785 18.44 -37.39 -10.94
N GLY A 786 18.34 -36.54 -9.93
CA GLY A 786 18.05 -36.93 -8.54
C GLY A 786 16.71 -36.35 -8.10
N HIS A 787 16.46 -36.31 -6.79
CA HIS A 787 15.23 -35.72 -6.30
C HIS A 787 15.23 -34.20 -6.49
N ASP A 788 14.18 -33.68 -7.10
CA ASP A 788 13.92 -32.28 -7.29
C ASP A 788 12.58 -31.94 -6.62
N ILE A 789 12.60 -30.98 -5.69
CA ILE A 789 11.45 -30.56 -4.90
C ILE A 789 11.23 -29.05 -5.08
N ALA A 790 10.11 -28.67 -5.69
CA ALA A 790 9.64 -27.28 -5.71
C ALA A 790 8.99 -26.94 -4.36
N LYS A 791 9.22 -25.72 -3.89
CA LYS A 791 8.78 -25.24 -2.57
C LYS A 791 7.84 -24.05 -2.62
N ALA A 792 8.09 -23.11 -3.54
CA ALA A 792 7.28 -21.90 -3.64
C ALA A 792 7.06 -21.51 -5.10
N VAL A 793 5.95 -20.79 -5.34
CA VAL A 793 5.59 -20.17 -6.62
C VAL A 793 5.19 -18.73 -6.37
N ALA A 794 5.63 -17.82 -7.23
CA ALA A 794 5.20 -16.43 -7.24
C ALA A 794 4.90 -15.98 -8.67
N ILE A 795 4.05 -14.98 -8.80
CA ILE A 795 3.61 -14.42 -10.08
C ILE A 795 3.88 -12.92 -10.04
N ASP A 796 4.52 -12.38 -11.07
CA ASP A 796 4.72 -10.94 -11.18
C ASP A 796 3.46 -10.22 -11.71
N SER A 797 3.43 -8.89 -11.63
CA SER A 797 2.32 -8.06 -12.13
C SER A 797 2.08 -8.19 -13.64
N PHE A 798 3.05 -8.70 -14.40
CA PHE A 798 2.97 -8.96 -15.84
C PHE A 798 2.49 -10.38 -16.16
N GLY A 799 2.23 -11.21 -15.14
CA GLY A 799 1.80 -12.61 -15.28
C GLY A 799 2.93 -13.62 -15.47
N GLY A 800 4.20 -13.22 -15.28
CA GLY A 800 5.35 -14.12 -15.27
C GLY A 800 5.30 -15.09 -14.09
N VAL A 801 5.51 -16.38 -14.33
CA VAL A 801 5.38 -17.44 -13.31
C VAL A 801 6.75 -17.94 -12.90
N TYR A 802 7.09 -17.82 -11.62
CA TYR A 802 8.40 -18.17 -11.08
C TYR A 802 8.25 -19.23 -10.00
N VAL A 803 8.99 -20.32 -10.13
CA VAL A 803 8.96 -21.45 -9.19
C VAL A 803 10.35 -21.66 -8.63
N THR A 804 10.48 -21.81 -7.32
CA THR A 804 11.76 -22.10 -6.67
C THR A 804 11.72 -23.35 -5.79
N GLY A 805 12.89 -23.92 -5.55
CA GLY A 805 13.12 -25.03 -4.62
C GLY A 805 14.55 -25.55 -4.75
N TYR A 806 14.74 -26.86 -4.58
CA TYR A 806 16.05 -27.48 -4.75
C TYR A 806 16.03 -28.72 -5.63
N SER A 807 17.13 -28.92 -6.36
CA SER A 807 17.25 -29.93 -7.39
C SER A 807 18.67 -30.49 -7.43
N LYS A 808 18.82 -31.76 -7.78
CA LYS A 808 20.12 -32.44 -7.75
C LYS A 808 21.07 -31.88 -8.81
N GLY A 809 22.25 -31.40 -8.38
CA GLY A 809 23.29 -30.91 -9.28
C GLY A 809 24.18 -32.00 -9.87
N SER A 810 24.88 -31.69 -10.98
CA SER A 810 25.80 -32.62 -11.65
C SER A 810 27.15 -32.70 -10.92
N GLY A 811 27.25 -33.61 -9.95
CA GLY A 811 28.47 -33.81 -9.17
C GLY A 811 28.56 -32.94 -7.91
N THR A 812 27.48 -32.23 -7.57
CA THR A 812 27.28 -31.45 -6.34
C THR A 812 26.16 -32.07 -5.50
N GLY A 813 25.78 -31.42 -4.40
CA GLY A 813 24.60 -31.77 -3.60
C GLY A 813 23.28 -31.47 -4.34
N ASP A 814 22.26 -31.13 -3.58
CA ASP A 814 21.11 -30.43 -4.16
C ASP A 814 21.52 -28.95 -4.30
N ASP A 815 21.09 -28.25 -5.33
CA ASP A 815 21.33 -26.81 -5.46
C ASP A 815 20.00 -26.08 -5.70
N TYR A 816 19.97 -24.76 -5.55
CA TYR A 816 18.75 -23.95 -5.77
C TYR A 816 18.34 -24.02 -7.23
N ALA A 817 17.07 -24.29 -7.53
CA ALA A 817 16.52 -24.18 -8.87
C ALA A 817 15.39 -23.17 -8.84
N THR A 818 15.54 -22.11 -9.62
CA THR A 818 14.50 -21.13 -9.87
C THR A 818 14.19 -21.14 -11.35
N ILE A 819 12.92 -21.34 -11.70
CA ILE A 819 12.46 -21.55 -13.06
C ILE A 819 11.40 -20.51 -13.37
N LYS A 820 11.55 -19.84 -14.51
CA LYS A 820 10.46 -19.03 -15.09
C LYS A 820 9.77 -19.84 -16.16
N TYR A 821 8.44 -19.91 -16.08
CA TYR A 821 7.61 -20.55 -17.09
C TYR A 821 6.84 -19.52 -17.92
N ASP A 822 6.61 -19.86 -19.19
CA ASP A 822 5.65 -19.17 -20.04
C ASP A 822 4.23 -19.45 -19.52
N PRO A 823 3.47 -18.42 -19.09
CA PRO A 823 2.15 -18.62 -18.49
C PRO A 823 1.12 -19.21 -19.47
N ALA A 824 1.32 -19.08 -20.78
CA ALA A 824 0.39 -19.56 -21.79
C ALA A 824 0.54 -21.07 -22.04
N ASN A 825 1.76 -21.61 -22.00
CA ASN A 825 2.03 -22.98 -22.45
C ASN A 825 2.89 -23.82 -21.50
N GLY A 826 3.41 -23.24 -20.41
CA GLY A 826 4.22 -23.96 -19.42
C GLY A 826 5.64 -24.27 -19.88
N ASN A 827 6.11 -23.72 -21.00
CA ASN A 827 7.49 -23.90 -21.44
C ASN A 827 8.45 -23.20 -20.47
N GLU A 828 9.56 -23.86 -20.17
CA GLU A 828 10.67 -23.24 -19.44
C GLU A 828 11.25 -22.08 -20.27
N LEU A 829 11.17 -20.86 -19.74
CA LEU A 829 11.79 -19.69 -20.34
C LEU A 829 13.27 -19.59 -19.93
N TRP A 830 13.54 -19.78 -18.64
CA TRP A 830 14.89 -19.91 -18.12
C TRP A 830 14.92 -20.70 -16.81
N VAL A 831 16.10 -21.22 -16.49
CA VAL A 831 16.41 -21.89 -15.22
C VAL A 831 17.66 -21.27 -14.62
N ALA A 832 17.53 -20.62 -13.47
CA ALA A 832 18.63 -20.14 -12.66
C ALA A 832 19.00 -21.19 -11.61
N ARG A 833 20.30 -21.41 -11.45
CA ARG A 833 20.86 -22.43 -10.55
C ARG A 833 21.92 -21.81 -9.67
N TYR A 834 21.83 -22.03 -8.36
CA TYR A 834 22.85 -21.58 -7.41
C TYR A 834 23.37 -22.77 -6.61
N ASN A 835 24.67 -23.05 -6.78
CA ASN A 835 25.46 -24.03 -6.04
C ASN A 835 26.44 -23.27 -5.16
N GLY A 836 26.25 -23.40 -3.85
CA GLY A 836 27.03 -22.71 -2.84
C GLY A 836 28.52 -23.09 -2.86
N PRO A 837 29.35 -22.34 -2.11
CA PRO A 837 30.79 -22.53 -2.05
C PRO A 837 31.21 -23.93 -1.54
N GLY A 838 30.39 -24.58 -0.73
CA GLY A 838 30.66 -25.92 -0.19
C GLY A 838 30.47 -27.07 -1.18
N ASN A 839 29.82 -26.85 -2.33
CA ASN A 839 29.33 -27.91 -3.24
C ASN A 839 28.47 -28.98 -2.54
N GLY A 840 27.91 -28.64 -1.38
CA GLY A 840 27.02 -29.47 -0.58
C GLY A 840 25.58 -29.32 -1.04
N SER A 841 24.62 -29.55 -0.13
CA SER A 841 23.21 -29.32 -0.44
C SER A 841 22.82 -27.88 -0.12
N ASP A 842 22.32 -27.16 -1.12
CA ASP A 842 21.72 -25.85 -1.03
C ASP A 842 20.22 -25.97 -1.32
N LYS A 843 19.37 -25.53 -0.38
CA LYS A 843 17.92 -25.63 -0.45
C LYS A 843 17.22 -24.27 -0.40
N ALA A 844 16.53 -23.90 -1.49
CA ALA A 844 15.64 -22.75 -1.49
C ALA A 844 14.26 -23.12 -0.90
N TYR A 845 13.68 -22.20 -0.13
CA TYR A 845 12.39 -22.38 0.53
C TYR A 845 11.35 -21.33 0.15
N ALA A 846 11.76 -20.07 -0.05
CA ALA A 846 10.85 -18.97 -0.34
C ALA A 846 11.32 -18.10 -1.52
N ILE A 847 10.35 -17.41 -2.13
CA ILE A 847 10.52 -16.51 -3.26
C ILE A 847 9.64 -15.27 -3.07
N ALA A 848 10.17 -14.10 -3.39
CA ALA A 848 9.42 -12.84 -3.48
C ALA A 848 9.82 -12.10 -4.75
N ILE A 849 8.95 -11.22 -5.23
CA ILE A 849 9.15 -10.44 -6.46
C ILE A 849 8.86 -8.97 -6.15
N ASP A 850 9.75 -8.07 -6.53
CA ASP A 850 9.51 -6.63 -6.37
C ASP A 850 8.68 -6.04 -7.54
N GLY A 851 8.22 -4.79 -7.38
CA GLY A 851 7.41 -4.11 -8.40
C GLY A 851 8.12 -3.90 -9.74
N SER A 852 9.46 -4.04 -9.79
CA SER A 852 10.26 -3.96 -11.02
C SER A 852 10.44 -5.34 -11.69
N GLY A 853 9.90 -6.41 -11.11
CA GLY A 853 10.03 -7.77 -11.61
C GLY A 853 11.36 -8.44 -11.28
N ASN A 854 12.13 -7.95 -10.29
CA ASN A 854 13.27 -8.68 -9.78
C ASN A 854 12.82 -9.78 -8.81
N ILE A 855 13.53 -10.89 -8.84
CA ILE A 855 13.18 -12.11 -8.12
C ILE A 855 14.18 -12.33 -6.99
N TYR A 856 13.68 -12.52 -5.77
CA TYR A 856 14.49 -12.76 -4.59
C TYR A 856 14.18 -14.15 -4.07
N VAL A 857 15.22 -14.97 -3.89
CA VAL A 857 15.09 -16.36 -3.46
C VAL A 857 15.97 -16.59 -2.24
N THR A 858 15.42 -17.20 -1.20
CA THR A 858 16.18 -17.50 0.02
C THR A 858 16.05 -18.95 0.48
N GLY A 859 17.02 -19.38 1.28
CA GLY A 859 17.04 -20.66 1.97
C GLY A 859 18.38 -20.94 2.64
N SER A 860 18.78 -22.22 2.72
CA SER A 860 20.06 -22.64 3.31
C SER A 860 21.07 -23.11 2.26
N SER A 861 22.36 -22.87 2.47
CA SER A 861 23.43 -23.18 1.52
C SER A 861 24.70 -23.67 2.20
N ALA A 862 25.21 -24.81 1.75
CA ALA A 862 26.33 -25.49 2.36
C ALA A 862 27.67 -24.78 2.16
N ASN A 863 28.42 -24.69 3.25
CA ASN A 863 29.82 -24.29 3.34
C ASN A 863 30.57 -25.18 4.35
N SER A 864 31.04 -24.65 5.48
CA SER A 864 31.45 -25.46 6.65
C SER A 864 30.26 -26.04 7.42
N SER A 865 29.14 -25.35 7.32
CA SER A 865 27.80 -25.58 7.84
C SER A 865 26.80 -25.13 6.77
N ASP A 866 25.50 -25.37 6.98
CA ASP A 866 24.48 -24.75 6.11
C ASP A 866 24.27 -23.33 6.63
N ASP A 867 24.43 -22.31 5.79
CA ASP A 867 24.23 -20.91 6.19
C ASP A 867 23.14 -20.29 5.30
N TYR A 868 22.60 -19.11 5.65
CA TYR A 868 21.61 -18.45 4.80
C TYR A 868 22.23 -18.12 3.44
N ALA A 869 21.43 -18.25 2.38
CA ALA A 869 21.75 -17.68 1.08
C ALA A 869 20.51 -17.02 0.47
N THR A 870 20.64 -15.75 0.15
CA THR A 870 19.61 -14.95 -0.52
C THR A 870 20.17 -14.46 -1.84
N ILE A 871 19.46 -14.71 -2.94
CA ILE A 871 19.88 -14.36 -4.29
C ILE A 871 18.83 -13.46 -4.92
N LYS A 872 19.29 -12.37 -5.55
CA LYS A 872 18.47 -11.53 -6.43
C LYS A 872 18.77 -11.85 -7.88
N TYR A 873 17.73 -12.09 -8.68
CA TYR A 873 17.77 -12.19 -10.13
C TYR A 873 16.97 -11.05 -10.77
N ASN A 874 17.36 -10.63 -11.98
CA ASN A 874 16.48 -9.79 -12.80
C ASN A 874 15.42 -10.65 -13.53
N ALA A 875 14.49 -10.01 -14.24
CA ALA A 875 13.39 -10.67 -14.96
C ALA A 875 13.86 -11.70 -16.04
N ASP A 876 15.09 -11.55 -16.54
CA ASP A 876 15.75 -12.44 -17.50
C ASP A 876 16.46 -13.63 -16.83
N GLY A 877 16.44 -13.73 -15.50
CA GLY A 877 17.08 -14.80 -14.73
C GLY A 877 18.58 -14.59 -14.51
N ASN A 878 19.11 -13.38 -14.76
CA ASN A 878 20.51 -13.08 -14.47
C ASN A 878 20.67 -12.76 -12.98
N GLU A 879 21.64 -13.40 -12.34
CA GLU A 879 22.04 -13.10 -10.96
C GLU A 879 22.57 -11.66 -10.86
N LEU A 880 21.97 -10.87 -9.98
CA LEU A 880 22.38 -9.51 -9.66
C LEU A 880 23.30 -9.49 -8.43
N TRP A 881 22.91 -10.21 -7.38
CA TRP A 881 23.73 -10.37 -6.18
C TRP A 881 23.36 -11.64 -5.40
N VAL A 882 24.30 -12.07 -4.55
CA VAL A 882 24.12 -13.13 -3.56
C VAL A 882 24.59 -12.61 -2.20
N ALA A 883 23.70 -12.64 -1.21
CA ALA A 883 24.00 -12.37 0.19
C ALA A 883 24.00 -13.69 0.97
N ARG A 884 24.94 -13.83 1.91
CA ARG A 884 25.01 -14.96 2.83
C ARG A 884 25.10 -14.45 4.24
N TYR A 885 24.48 -15.17 5.17
CA TYR A 885 24.54 -14.89 6.59
C TYR A 885 24.87 -16.17 7.36
N ASP A 886 25.93 -16.11 8.17
CA ASP A 886 26.43 -17.18 9.04
C ASP A 886 26.29 -16.69 10.48
N GLY A 887 25.43 -17.37 11.24
CA GLY A 887 25.03 -16.98 12.58
C GLY A 887 26.19 -16.98 13.58
N PRO A 888 26.00 -16.37 14.76
CA PRO A 888 27.08 -16.18 15.73
C PRO A 888 27.65 -17.50 16.28
N GLY A 889 26.89 -18.60 16.22
CA GLY A 889 27.35 -19.94 16.58
C GLY A 889 28.24 -20.63 15.52
N ASN A 890 28.32 -20.10 14.30
CA ASN A 890 28.98 -20.72 13.13
C ASN A 890 28.46 -22.15 12.86
N GLY A 891 27.16 -22.34 13.09
CA GLY A 891 26.46 -23.61 13.01
C GLY A 891 25.54 -23.66 11.79
N ALA A 892 24.51 -24.51 11.84
CA ALA A 892 23.57 -24.60 10.73
C ALA A 892 22.45 -23.57 10.87
N ASP A 893 22.26 -22.75 9.84
CA ASP A 893 21.30 -21.66 9.76
C ASP A 893 20.37 -21.87 8.55
N TYR A 894 19.05 -21.77 8.78
CA TYR A 894 18.02 -22.00 7.77
C TYR A 894 17.06 -20.82 7.64
N ALA A 895 17.10 -20.14 6.49
CA ALA A 895 16.08 -19.17 6.10
C ALA A 895 14.81 -19.87 5.60
N HIS A 896 13.64 -19.41 6.05
CA HIS A 896 12.33 -20.00 5.72
C HIS A 896 11.42 -19.05 4.96
N ALA A 897 11.49 -17.76 5.23
CA ALA A 897 10.60 -16.76 4.63
C ALA A 897 11.35 -15.49 4.22
N ILE A 898 10.75 -14.77 3.27
CA ILE A 898 11.26 -13.53 2.71
C ILE A 898 10.12 -12.56 2.46
N ALA A 899 10.31 -11.29 2.79
CA ALA A 899 9.41 -10.18 2.52
C ALA A 899 10.18 -8.99 1.92
N ILE A 900 9.48 -8.13 1.19
CA ILE A 900 10.04 -6.94 0.56
C ILE A 900 9.17 -5.75 0.97
N ASP A 901 9.77 -4.66 1.45
CA ASP A 901 9.03 -3.43 1.75
C ASP A 901 8.88 -2.51 0.52
N ASN A 902 8.13 -1.42 0.68
CA ASN A 902 7.90 -0.42 -0.36
C ASN A 902 9.19 0.30 -0.83
N SER A 903 10.28 0.24 -0.06
CA SER A 903 11.60 0.76 -0.45
C SER A 903 12.48 -0.28 -1.14
N ASN A 904 11.94 -1.46 -1.43
CA ASN A 904 12.62 -2.64 -1.95
C ASN A 904 13.73 -3.20 -1.02
N ASN A 905 13.68 -2.90 0.28
CA ASN A 905 14.52 -3.62 1.24
C ASN A 905 13.97 -5.03 1.42
N VAL A 906 14.87 -5.97 1.65
CA VAL A 906 14.58 -7.39 1.70
C VAL A 906 14.76 -7.88 3.13
N TYR A 907 13.71 -8.47 3.70
CA TYR A 907 13.73 -9.06 5.02
C TYR A 907 13.69 -10.58 4.89
N VAL A 908 14.67 -11.25 5.50
CA VAL A 908 14.80 -12.71 5.47
C VAL A 908 14.78 -13.21 6.89
N THR A 909 13.93 -14.20 7.18
CA THR A 909 13.84 -14.79 8.51
C THR A 909 13.93 -16.31 8.50
N GLY A 910 14.29 -16.87 9.65
CA GLY A 910 14.36 -18.29 9.93
C GLY A 910 15.01 -18.50 11.29
N TYR A 911 15.90 -19.48 11.41
CA TYR A 911 16.70 -19.68 12.62
C TYR A 911 18.18 -19.88 12.34
N CYS A 912 19.02 -19.50 13.30
CA CYS A 912 20.46 -19.65 13.26
C CYS A 912 20.99 -20.29 14.54
N GLN A 913 22.11 -21.00 14.49
CA GLN A 913 22.71 -21.55 15.70
C GLN A 913 23.36 -20.43 16.53
N ALA A 914 22.95 -20.31 17.79
CA ALA A 914 23.48 -19.37 18.75
C ALA A 914 24.82 -19.81 19.36
N VAL A 915 25.47 -18.90 20.10
CA VAL A 915 26.70 -19.19 20.87
C VAL A 915 26.36 -20.06 22.09
N GLY A 916 26.27 -21.36 21.87
CA GLY A 916 25.82 -22.31 22.89
C GLY A 916 25.31 -23.63 22.31
N GLY A 917 24.81 -23.57 21.07
CA GLY A 917 24.39 -24.71 20.26
C GLY A 917 22.88 -24.81 20.04
N ASP A 918 22.08 -24.00 20.73
CA ASP A 918 20.64 -23.89 20.51
C ASP A 918 20.35 -22.97 19.31
N ASP A 919 19.19 -23.15 18.66
CA ASP A 919 18.80 -22.37 17.48
C ASP A 919 17.97 -21.16 17.91
N ASP A 920 18.28 -19.95 17.48
CA ASP A 920 17.50 -18.73 17.77
C ASP A 920 16.86 -18.22 16.49
N TYR A 921 15.81 -17.41 16.58
CA TYR A 921 15.32 -16.68 15.40
C TYR A 921 16.48 -15.86 14.83
N ALA A 922 16.54 -15.75 13.50
CA ALA A 922 17.45 -14.82 12.85
C ALA A 922 16.69 -14.09 11.75
N THR A 923 16.69 -12.76 11.83
CA THR A 923 16.06 -11.89 10.85
C THR A 923 17.09 -10.89 10.34
N ILE A 924 17.21 -10.79 9.01
CA ILE A 924 18.23 -9.97 8.36
C ILE A 924 17.53 -9.05 7.36
N LYS A 925 17.89 -7.76 7.39
CA LYS A 925 17.49 -6.76 6.41
C LYS A 925 18.63 -6.50 5.44
N TYR A 926 18.34 -6.56 4.15
CA TYR A 926 19.22 -6.14 3.07
C TYR A 926 18.65 -4.92 2.35
N ASP A 927 19.52 -4.02 1.89
CA ASP A 927 19.15 -2.99 0.94
C ASP A 927 18.89 -3.60 -0.47
N PRO A 928 18.34 -2.84 -1.43
CA PRO A 928 18.06 -3.35 -2.78
C PRO A 928 19.30 -3.87 -3.55
N ASN A 929 20.51 -3.48 -3.11
CA ASN A 929 21.80 -3.87 -3.67
C ASN A 929 22.41 -5.10 -2.98
N GLY A 930 21.75 -5.65 -1.96
CA GLY A 930 22.20 -6.83 -1.22
C GLY A 930 23.18 -6.51 -0.09
N ASN A 931 23.33 -5.25 0.31
CA ASN A 931 24.12 -4.90 1.50
C ASN A 931 23.29 -5.18 2.76
N GLU A 932 23.87 -5.87 3.73
CA GLU A 932 23.26 -6.06 5.05
C GLU A 932 23.14 -4.72 5.76
N LEU A 933 21.92 -4.37 6.15
CA LEU A 933 21.63 -3.17 6.95
C LEU A 933 21.66 -3.50 8.44
N TRP A 934 21.02 -4.60 8.83
CA TRP A 934 21.08 -5.16 10.17
C TRP A 934 20.74 -6.65 10.18
N ALA A 935 21.13 -7.32 11.27
CA ALA A 935 20.78 -8.70 11.56
C ALA A 935 20.45 -8.84 13.05
N SER A 936 19.30 -9.42 13.34
CA SER A 936 18.73 -9.51 14.68
C SER A 936 18.38 -10.94 15.03
N ALA A 937 18.58 -11.30 16.30
CA ALA A 937 18.25 -12.62 16.81
C ALA A 937 17.27 -12.52 17.98
N TYR A 938 16.41 -13.53 18.12
CA TYR A 938 15.47 -13.66 19.24
C TYR A 938 15.57 -15.08 19.85
N ASN A 939 15.90 -15.14 21.14
CA ASN A 939 16.16 -16.36 21.93
C ASN A 939 15.10 -16.62 23.02
N GLY A 940 13.97 -15.90 22.91
CA GLY A 940 12.83 -16.08 23.79
C GLY A 940 13.14 -15.94 25.28
N PRO A 941 12.16 -16.26 26.14
CA PRO A 941 12.35 -16.28 27.58
C PRO A 941 12.91 -17.62 28.09
N GLY A 942 12.85 -18.68 27.29
CA GLY A 942 13.34 -20.02 27.65
C GLY A 942 14.86 -20.18 27.56
N GLU A 943 15.55 -19.31 26.83
CA GLU A 943 16.97 -19.46 26.47
C GLU A 943 17.26 -20.85 25.88
N ASP A 944 16.40 -21.31 24.97
CA ASP A 944 16.42 -22.64 24.34
C ASP A 944 15.89 -22.48 22.90
N SER A 945 15.94 -23.53 22.08
CA SER A 945 15.72 -23.40 20.64
C SER A 945 14.39 -22.74 20.27
N ASP A 946 14.44 -21.75 19.38
CA ASP A 946 13.37 -20.95 18.81
C ASP A 946 13.50 -20.92 17.26
N GLN A 947 12.38 -21.05 16.55
CA GLN A 947 12.36 -21.11 15.09
C GLN A 947 11.33 -20.17 14.47
N ALA A 948 11.77 -19.24 13.61
CA ALA A 948 10.90 -18.39 12.82
C ALA A 948 10.49 -19.05 11.49
N TYR A 949 9.25 -18.82 11.07
CA TYR A 949 8.67 -19.44 9.86
C TYR A 949 8.05 -18.45 8.88
N ALA A 950 7.62 -17.27 9.32
CA ALA A 950 7.04 -16.25 8.45
C ALA A 950 7.52 -14.85 8.83
N VAL A 951 7.68 -14.00 7.81
CA VAL A 951 7.97 -12.57 7.92
C VAL A 951 7.07 -11.80 6.97
N ILE A 952 6.61 -10.64 7.42
CA ILE A 952 5.89 -9.66 6.61
C ILE A 952 6.42 -8.27 6.94
N ALA A 953 6.31 -7.35 5.99
CA ALA A 953 6.53 -5.93 6.21
C ALA A 953 5.22 -5.18 5.90
N ASP A 954 4.89 -4.21 6.74
CA ASP A 954 3.72 -3.36 6.48
C ASP A 954 4.06 -2.17 5.57
N SER A 955 3.04 -1.40 5.20
CA SER A 955 3.21 -0.21 4.35
C SER A 955 4.02 0.92 5.01
N PHE A 956 4.15 0.90 6.32
CA PHE A 956 4.93 1.87 7.12
C PHE A 956 6.39 1.47 7.27
N GLY A 957 6.76 0.26 6.81
CA GLY A 957 8.11 -0.29 6.91
C GLY A 957 8.37 -1.07 8.20
N ASN A 958 7.37 -1.30 9.04
CA ASN A 958 7.52 -2.18 10.21
C ASN A 958 7.64 -3.63 9.76
N VAL A 959 8.39 -4.44 10.53
CA VAL A 959 8.66 -5.84 10.21
C VAL A 959 8.14 -6.73 11.32
N TYR A 960 7.35 -7.72 10.94
CA TYR A 960 6.77 -8.69 11.85
C TYR A 960 7.24 -10.10 11.51
N VAL A 961 7.70 -10.83 12.51
CA VAL A 961 8.24 -12.18 12.38
C VAL A 961 7.51 -13.10 13.35
N THR A 962 7.08 -14.27 12.90
CA THR A 962 6.46 -15.26 13.79
C THR A 962 7.05 -16.65 13.66
N GLY A 963 6.91 -17.43 14.71
CA GLY A 963 7.23 -18.85 14.72
C GLY A 963 7.00 -19.50 16.08
N SER A 964 7.81 -20.52 16.38
CA SER A 964 7.73 -21.29 17.63
C SER A 964 8.87 -20.89 18.56
N SER A 965 8.58 -20.51 19.81
CA SER A 965 9.60 -20.17 20.81
C SER A 965 9.35 -20.81 22.17
N LYS A 966 10.39 -21.29 22.85
CA LYS A 966 10.24 -21.97 24.15
C LYS A 966 10.09 -21.01 25.33
N GLY A 967 9.12 -21.31 26.20
CA GLY A 967 8.96 -20.66 27.49
C GLY A 967 9.96 -21.13 28.57
N ILE A 968 10.07 -20.40 29.68
CA ILE A 968 10.92 -20.80 30.84
C ILE A 968 10.50 -22.19 31.35
N GLY A 969 11.32 -23.20 31.08
CA GLY A 969 11.06 -24.60 31.49
C GLY A 969 9.82 -25.21 30.83
N GLY A 970 9.37 -24.64 29.72
CA GLY A 970 8.09 -24.93 29.06
C GLY A 970 8.24 -25.61 27.69
N ASN A 971 7.12 -25.67 26.98
CA ASN A 971 7.01 -26.14 25.61
C ASN A 971 7.21 -24.96 24.63
N TYR A 972 7.11 -25.23 23.31
CA TYR A 972 7.02 -24.17 22.31
C TYR A 972 5.70 -23.42 22.46
N ASP A 973 5.76 -22.10 22.40
CA ASP A 973 4.63 -21.18 22.32
C ASP A 973 4.74 -20.43 20.98
N TYR A 974 3.68 -19.75 20.54
CA TYR A 974 3.84 -18.79 19.45
C TYR A 974 4.69 -17.63 19.97
N ALA A 975 5.59 -17.12 19.15
CA ALA A 975 6.22 -15.82 19.37
C ALA A 975 6.14 -15.00 18.09
N THR A 976 5.60 -13.80 18.21
CA THR A 976 5.47 -12.83 17.13
C THR A 976 6.20 -11.56 17.53
N ILE A 977 7.24 -11.21 16.80
CA ILE A 977 8.19 -10.16 17.12
C ILE A 977 8.01 -9.01 16.15
N LYS A 978 7.97 -7.77 16.66
CA LYS A 978 8.06 -6.55 15.87
C LYS A 978 9.49 -6.03 15.97
N TYR A 979 10.14 -5.85 14.83
CA TYR A 979 11.48 -5.25 14.77
C TYR A 979 11.40 -3.80 14.30
N ASP A 980 12.31 -2.98 14.81
CA ASP A 980 12.60 -1.66 14.28
C ASP A 980 13.18 -1.78 12.87
N ALA A 981 12.63 -1.01 11.95
CA ALA A 981 12.99 -1.08 10.55
C ALA A 981 14.43 -0.62 10.29
N ASP A 982 14.97 0.29 11.09
CA ASP A 982 16.25 0.95 10.83
C ASP A 982 17.42 0.23 11.49
N ASP A 983 17.26 -0.21 12.74
CA ASP A 983 18.34 -0.83 13.49
C ASP A 983 18.09 -2.30 13.85
N GLY A 984 16.90 -2.82 13.58
CA GLY A 984 16.55 -4.21 13.83
C GLY A 984 16.32 -4.53 15.30
N ASN A 985 16.29 -3.55 16.20
CA ASN A 985 16.01 -3.81 17.61
C ASN A 985 14.60 -4.36 17.78
N GLU A 986 14.44 -5.27 18.73
CA GLU A 986 13.12 -5.76 19.14
C GLU A 986 12.35 -4.61 19.77
N ILE A 987 11.23 -4.24 19.15
CA ILE A 987 10.28 -3.25 19.66
C ILE A 987 9.33 -3.93 20.64
N ASP A 988 8.78 -5.09 20.23
CA ASP A 988 7.86 -5.86 21.05
C ASP A 988 7.81 -7.33 20.65
N ALA A 989 7.33 -8.17 21.56
CA ALA A 989 7.14 -9.60 21.37
C ALA A 989 5.83 -10.09 22.00
N ALA A 990 4.87 -10.45 21.15
CA ALA A 990 3.67 -11.17 21.57
C ALA A 990 3.97 -12.67 21.69
N ARG A 991 3.58 -13.29 22.82
CA ARG A 991 3.66 -14.74 23.00
C ARG A 991 2.28 -15.32 23.29
N TYR A 992 1.95 -16.44 22.67
CA TYR A 992 0.71 -17.16 22.92
C TYR A 992 0.99 -18.61 23.31
N ASN A 993 0.61 -18.96 24.53
CA ASN A 993 0.58 -20.34 25.06
C ASN A 993 -0.87 -20.79 25.12
N GLY A 994 -1.19 -21.81 24.35
CA GLY A 994 -2.51 -22.38 24.23
C GLY A 994 -3.02 -22.94 25.57
N PRO A 995 -4.33 -23.19 25.69
CA PRO A 995 -4.95 -23.58 26.96
C PRO A 995 -4.57 -24.97 27.48
N GLY A 996 -3.87 -25.78 26.68
CA GLY A 996 -3.39 -27.11 27.05
C GLY A 996 -2.00 -27.15 27.67
N ASP A 997 -1.32 -26.00 27.84
CA ASP A 997 0.08 -25.88 28.30
C ASP A 997 1.05 -26.79 27.48
N GLY A 998 0.77 -26.93 26.19
CA GLY A 998 1.43 -27.84 25.25
C GLY A 998 2.42 -27.14 24.33
N SER A 999 2.89 -27.85 23.27
CA SER A 999 3.65 -27.17 22.22
C SER A 999 2.70 -26.56 21.18
N ASP A 1000 2.71 -25.24 21.09
CA ASP A 1000 2.01 -24.42 20.11
C ASP A 1000 3.02 -23.90 19.08
N ASN A 1001 2.70 -24.06 17.79
CA ASN A 1001 3.58 -23.70 16.68
C ASN A 1001 2.86 -22.76 15.71
N ALA A 1002 3.39 -21.56 15.52
CA ALA A 1002 2.97 -20.66 14.45
C ALA A 1002 3.61 -21.13 13.13
N CYS A 1003 2.86 -21.06 12.04
CA CYS A 1003 3.26 -21.58 10.73
C CYS A 1003 3.23 -20.51 9.63
N ALA A 1004 2.25 -19.62 9.66
CA ALA A 1004 2.06 -18.62 8.63
C ALA A 1004 1.46 -17.32 9.19
N MET A 1005 1.67 -16.23 8.47
CA MET A 1005 1.19 -14.90 8.84
C MET A 1005 0.65 -14.18 7.60
N ALA A 1006 -0.35 -13.32 7.81
CA ALA A 1006 -0.87 -12.39 6.81
C ALA A 1006 -1.13 -11.03 7.47
N ILE A 1007 -1.26 -10.00 6.64
CA ILE A 1007 -1.55 -8.62 7.06
C ILE A 1007 -2.71 -8.09 6.24
N ASP A 1008 -3.63 -7.38 6.91
CA ASP A 1008 -4.77 -6.75 6.26
C ASP A 1008 -4.46 -5.30 5.83
N SER A 1009 -5.43 -4.66 5.19
CA SER A 1009 -5.28 -3.27 4.73
C SER A 1009 -5.14 -2.24 5.86
N ALA A 1010 -5.49 -2.59 7.10
CA ALA A 1010 -5.34 -1.77 8.29
C ALA A 1010 -4.01 -2.03 9.04
N SER A 1011 -3.14 -2.87 8.47
CA SER A 1011 -1.91 -3.37 9.07
C SER A 1011 -2.12 -4.27 10.29
N ASP A 1012 -3.32 -4.80 10.51
CA ASP A 1012 -3.51 -5.83 11.54
C ASP A 1012 -2.87 -7.15 11.11
N ILE A 1013 -2.26 -7.82 12.07
CA ILE A 1013 -1.40 -8.98 11.86
C ILE A 1013 -2.16 -10.24 12.25
N TYR A 1014 -2.28 -11.17 11.31
CA TYR A 1014 -2.95 -12.45 11.52
C TYR A 1014 -1.95 -13.59 11.50
N VAL A 1015 -1.81 -14.29 12.63
CA VAL A 1015 -0.89 -15.43 12.77
C VAL A 1015 -1.70 -16.71 12.92
N THR A 1016 -1.35 -17.76 12.17
CA THR A 1016 -1.99 -19.07 12.28
C THR A 1016 -1.00 -20.20 12.47
N GLY A 1017 -1.50 -21.30 13.03
CA GLY A 1017 -0.78 -22.56 13.17
C GLY A 1017 -1.60 -23.55 14.01
N TYR A 1018 -0.95 -24.28 14.90
CA TYR A 1018 -1.64 -25.23 15.76
C TYR A 1018 -1.12 -25.26 17.19
N GLY A 1019 -2.00 -25.56 18.13
CA GLY A 1019 -1.70 -25.58 19.55
C GLY A 1019 -2.46 -26.63 20.34
N ILE A 1020 -1.97 -27.03 21.51
CA ILE A 1020 -2.66 -28.06 22.30
C ILE A 1020 -3.90 -27.43 22.97
N GLY A 1021 -5.08 -27.90 22.58
CA GLY A 1021 -6.35 -27.51 23.16
C GLY A 1021 -6.64 -28.13 24.53
N SER A 1022 -7.84 -27.83 25.07
CA SER A 1022 -8.36 -28.47 26.28
C SER A 1022 -8.92 -29.89 26.05
N GLY A 1023 -8.86 -30.38 24.79
CA GLY A 1023 -9.29 -31.71 24.33
C GLY A 1023 -8.15 -32.71 24.14
N THR A 1024 -8.30 -33.67 23.23
CA THR A 1024 -7.24 -34.59 22.81
C THR A 1024 -6.62 -34.11 21.50
N GLY A 1025 -5.34 -33.72 21.50
CA GLY A 1025 -4.63 -33.34 20.27
C GLY A 1025 -4.31 -31.85 20.17
N SER A 1026 -3.83 -31.45 18.98
CA SER A 1026 -3.63 -30.05 18.61
C SER A 1026 -4.88 -29.53 17.90
N ASP A 1027 -5.23 -28.26 18.08
CA ASP A 1027 -6.30 -27.56 17.38
C ASP A 1027 -5.69 -26.48 16.49
N TYR A 1028 -6.44 -25.98 15.51
CA TYR A 1028 -6.05 -24.75 14.81
C TYR A 1028 -6.07 -23.60 15.81
N THR A 1029 -5.09 -22.71 15.69
CA THR A 1029 -5.10 -21.43 16.42
C THR A 1029 -4.80 -20.33 15.42
N THR A 1030 -5.66 -19.32 15.38
CA THR A 1030 -5.45 -18.09 14.60
C THR A 1030 -5.63 -16.90 15.52
N ILE A 1031 -4.69 -15.96 15.47
CA ILE A 1031 -4.64 -14.80 16.36
C ILE A 1031 -4.57 -13.54 15.51
N LYS A 1032 -5.40 -12.55 15.86
CA LYS A 1032 -5.28 -11.20 15.34
C LYS A 1032 -4.56 -10.32 16.35
N TYR A 1033 -3.48 -9.68 15.92
CA TYR A 1033 -2.82 -8.62 16.65
C TYR A 1033 -3.05 -7.28 15.96
N SER A 1034 -3.42 -6.25 16.72
CA SER A 1034 -3.33 -4.88 16.23
C SER A 1034 -2.00 -4.28 16.64
N PRO A 1035 -1.16 -3.83 15.70
CA PRO A 1035 0.08 -3.13 16.03
C PRO A 1035 -0.17 -1.72 16.61
N PHE A 1036 -1.43 -1.26 16.56
CA PHE A 1036 -1.90 0.01 17.10
C PHE A 1036 -2.96 -0.26 18.16
N ALA A 1037 -2.57 -0.87 19.28
CA ALA A 1037 -3.44 -0.99 20.44
C ALA A 1037 -3.94 0.40 20.86
N SER A 1038 -5.15 0.79 20.46
CA SER A 1038 -5.87 2.00 20.89
C SER A 1038 -4.99 3.15 21.45
N GLY A 1039 -4.23 3.81 20.57
CA GLY A 1039 -3.40 4.99 20.89
C GLY A 1039 -2.08 4.68 21.62
N CYS A 1040 -1.05 5.53 21.47
CA CYS A 1040 0.12 5.47 22.35
C CYS A 1040 -0.42 5.44 23.80
N ALA A 1041 0.08 4.56 24.66
CA ALA A 1041 -0.42 4.40 26.03
C ALA A 1041 -0.34 5.71 26.85
N TYR A 1042 0.38 6.71 26.34
CA TYR A 1042 0.52 8.08 26.80
C TYR A 1042 0.97 8.96 25.61
N GLU A 1043 0.65 10.26 25.66
CA GLU A 1043 1.21 11.28 24.75
C GLU A 1043 2.73 11.34 25.00
N VAL A 1044 3.55 10.97 24.00
CA VAL A 1044 5.01 11.02 24.10
C VAL A 1044 5.47 12.43 23.74
N ILE A 1045 5.70 13.27 24.75
CA ILE A 1045 6.18 14.64 24.54
C ILE A 1045 7.55 14.58 23.85
N GLY A 1046 7.61 15.04 22.59
CA GLY A 1046 8.81 15.04 21.75
C GLY A 1046 8.76 14.09 20.54
N ASP A 1047 7.74 13.24 20.45
CA ASP A 1047 7.43 12.47 19.24
C ASP A 1047 6.74 13.41 18.25
N ILE A 1048 7.47 13.88 17.26
CA ILE A 1048 7.01 14.87 16.29
C ILE A 1048 6.50 14.15 15.03
N ASN A 1049 6.97 12.92 14.78
CA ASN A 1049 6.68 12.18 13.57
C ASN A 1049 5.52 11.16 13.72
N GLY A 1050 5.09 10.88 14.96
CA GLY A 1050 3.94 10.06 15.30
C GLY A 1050 4.20 8.56 15.32
N ASP A 1051 5.47 8.13 15.43
CA ASP A 1051 5.87 6.72 15.52
C ASP A 1051 5.93 6.21 16.97
N CYS A 1052 5.41 6.98 17.92
CA CYS A 1052 5.47 6.77 19.37
C CYS A 1052 6.92 6.74 19.92
N LYS A 1053 7.92 7.28 19.20
CA LYS A 1053 9.31 7.42 19.66
C LYS A 1053 9.73 8.89 19.74
N VAL A 1054 10.76 9.15 20.54
CA VAL A 1054 11.52 10.40 20.46
C VAL A 1054 12.93 10.00 20.04
N ASP A 1055 13.26 10.17 18.77
CA ASP A 1055 14.51 9.75 18.17
C ASP A 1055 15.14 10.83 17.26
N PHE A 1056 16.16 10.44 16.49
CA PHE A 1056 16.84 11.37 15.60
C PHE A 1056 15.96 11.83 14.43
N LYS A 1057 14.92 11.08 14.06
CA LYS A 1057 13.96 11.45 13.03
C LYS A 1057 13.02 12.52 13.53
N ASP A 1058 12.60 12.47 14.80
CA ASP A 1058 11.90 13.60 15.42
C ASP A 1058 12.76 14.84 15.38
N LEU A 1059 14.08 14.69 15.63
CA LEU A 1059 15.03 15.80 15.50
C LEU A 1059 15.22 16.26 14.05
N VAL A 1060 15.13 15.37 13.06
CA VAL A 1060 15.14 15.72 11.62
C VAL A 1060 13.89 16.53 11.28
N VAL A 1061 12.71 16.06 11.69
CA VAL A 1061 11.45 16.81 11.54
C VAL A 1061 11.55 18.15 12.28
N MET A 1062 12.12 18.16 13.49
CA MET A 1062 12.35 19.38 14.26
C MET A 1062 13.35 20.32 13.58
N THR A 1063 14.41 19.81 12.93
CA THR A 1063 15.41 20.64 12.23
C THR A 1063 14.95 21.11 10.86
N GLU A 1064 14.10 20.35 10.18
CA GLU A 1064 13.35 20.82 9.00
C GLU A 1064 12.43 21.98 9.41
N HIS A 1065 11.67 21.83 10.51
CA HIS A 1065 10.90 22.91 11.13
C HIS A 1065 11.78 24.08 11.64
N TRP A 1066 13.00 23.81 12.11
CA TRP A 1066 13.93 24.85 12.59
C TRP A 1066 14.63 25.61 11.45
N LEU A 1067 14.87 24.95 10.32
CA LEU A 1067 15.38 25.56 9.09
C LEU A 1067 14.33 26.48 8.46
N GLU A 1068 13.05 26.13 8.56
CA GLU A 1068 11.93 27.03 8.22
C GLU A 1068 11.87 28.25 9.16
N CYS A 1069 12.17 28.09 10.46
CA CYS A 1069 12.18 29.17 11.44
C CYS A 1069 13.34 30.18 11.30
N ASN A 1070 14.37 29.90 10.47
CA ASN A 1070 15.53 30.80 10.30
C ASN A 1070 15.31 31.89 9.23
N LEU A 1071 14.11 31.97 8.66
CA LEU A 1071 13.75 32.95 7.62
C LEU A 1071 12.84 34.10 8.10
N ASP A 1072 12.23 34.06 9.29
CA ASP A 1072 11.57 35.23 9.91
C ASP A 1072 11.31 35.00 11.43
N PRO A 1073 11.48 35.99 12.34
CA PRO A 1073 11.34 35.78 13.78
C PRO A 1073 9.94 36.21 14.31
N PRO A 1074 9.09 35.27 14.75
CA PRO A 1074 8.05 35.57 15.74
C PRO A 1074 8.17 34.72 17.02
N GLU A 1075 7.55 35.20 18.10
CA GLU A 1075 7.74 34.85 19.52
C GLU A 1075 7.33 33.42 19.96
N THR A 1076 7.16 32.44 19.07
CA THR A 1076 6.62 31.11 19.45
C THR A 1076 7.63 29.96 19.43
N CYS A 1077 8.92 30.19 19.18
CA CYS A 1077 9.93 29.12 19.14
C CYS A 1077 10.47 28.68 20.52
N TRP A 1078 9.71 28.85 21.62
CA TRP A 1078 10.16 28.56 22.98
C TRP A 1078 9.27 27.57 23.76
N ASP A 1079 8.19 27.06 23.17
CA ASP A 1079 7.39 25.98 23.79
C ASP A 1079 7.82 24.61 23.25
#